data_AF-A0A6N7Q2Y5-F1
#
_entry.id   AF-A0A6N7Q2Y5-F1
#
_cell.length_a   1.000
_cell.length_b   1.000
_cell.length_c   1.000
_cell.angle_alpha   90.00
_cell.angle_beta   90.00
_cell.angle_gamma   90.00
#
_symmetry.space_group_name_H-M   'P 1'
#
loop_
_entity.id
_entity.type
_entity.pdbx_description
1 polymer ?
#
loop_
_entity_poly.entity_id
_entity_poly.type
_entity_poly.pdbx_seq_one_letter_code
_entity_poly.pdbx_strand_id
1 'polypeptide(L)'
;MDIVSYCPLRVAARPFVTSRHTHALVVVCKATYLLMPGTSVLHESQEDINEEDNHWDDDPRRSVYSPCDLVPQKRGADVVLVGHAFAPNDVPVRSIQTRLCVGELDKSIEVFCDRHLTPTGELREGPRVARVRLRYERAAGGPGTTNPVGMSLDQRDTFGAIKLPNLQPPGRHVTGPADLVEPIGYGPIAPTWPSRQARLGIFAGHVDVARWHESPLPDEIDPHFFNVAPPDQEIPEVRPDERIVLEGLHPEHARLVTNLPGLRPEVVLERASGRSEEITLKADTLWFDTTRGLCTLVWRGRAALVHPAEAGRVVVTMVGPGWASTSAALASQALHAITIEQDDPDGSVTSVASAPSRPHPIMPFTASSAHAPPPRESGVFPMDPADIDDEVTFVGLDVPAADPLPFARPHGGGLRSAHDVGLPLPPTPPAAAPFTRPRTEAPPAPASPPPLPFAAPPPPPVPFPSRDLPFYSPIAPPPVPPEPTRARPPSRHDLPFIAPPPTPPAAPPPVTPTPPPIVPRLGIAPLGTSPLAAPPPPPVAPAPAASPAPVPPPVDIDDPETIDAPAMIGPLATAEMAARAAPPPPPPPDPLPPDPPPAAEAPKPAPEPALPLDDYPIERCAKITASIARRREARAEILEAEELDLARWTDLEKHWADAIRAESERGKTRLLKAFDAAYVARLEEERGPITPAEYARLVVASERGHADRTLAELGLPRASMLRIEREMLARTGADPALAERTRHAIEAERAD
;
A
#
# COMPACT_ATOMS: atom_id res chain seq x y z
N MET A 1 -1.33 27.03 14.74
CA MET A 1 -2.71 26.51 14.57
C MET A 1 -2.88 25.31 15.48
N ASP A 2 -3.81 25.39 16.43
CA ASP A 2 -4.14 24.29 17.34
C ASP A 2 -5.24 23.43 16.74
N ILE A 3 -5.20 22.11 16.92
CA ILE A 3 -6.25 21.22 16.41
C ILE A 3 -7.20 20.86 17.55
N VAL A 4 -8.50 21.06 17.32
CA VAL A 4 -9.57 20.71 18.25
C VAL A 4 -10.54 19.77 17.53
N SER A 5 -10.50 18.48 17.88
CA SER A 5 -11.41 17.47 17.30
C SER A 5 -12.54 17.12 18.28
N TYR A 6 -13.78 17.23 17.83
CA TYR A 6 -14.98 16.80 18.55
C TYR A 6 -15.52 15.46 18.02
N CYS A 7 -14.72 14.74 17.24
CA CYS A 7 -15.07 13.45 16.66
C CYS A 7 -13.91 12.46 16.86
N PRO A 8 -14.16 11.15 16.76
CA PRO A 8 -13.12 10.13 16.99
C PRO A 8 -12.05 10.10 15.89
N LEU A 9 -12.24 10.81 14.77
CA LEU A 9 -11.32 10.80 13.64
C LEU A 9 -9.94 11.30 14.04
N ARG A 10 -8.89 10.71 13.44
CA ARG A 10 -7.53 11.25 13.57
C ARG A 10 -7.40 12.46 12.67
N VAL A 11 -6.80 13.53 13.19
CA VAL A 11 -6.64 14.80 12.49
C VAL A 11 -5.19 15.25 12.58
N ALA A 12 -4.66 15.71 11.47
CA ALA A 12 -3.37 16.37 11.41
C ALA A 12 -3.44 17.57 10.46
N ALA A 13 -2.58 18.55 10.71
CA ALA A 13 -2.44 19.69 9.84
C ALA A 13 -0.95 19.98 9.62
N ARG A 14 -0.56 20.33 8.39
CA ARG A 14 0.83 20.62 8.05
C ARG A 14 0.92 21.92 7.24
N PRO A 15 1.61 22.95 7.76
CA PRO A 15 1.88 24.14 6.98
C PRO A 15 2.89 23.82 5.88
N PHE A 16 2.77 24.51 4.75
CA PHE A 16 3.71 24.39 3.64
C PHE A 16 3.77 25.68 2.82
N VAL A 17 4.78 25.74 1.95
CA VAL A 17 4.94 26.85 1.00
C VAL A 17 4.49 26.40 -0.39
N THR A 18 3.56 27.16 -0.96
CA THR A 18 3.12 26.98 -2.35
C THR A 18 4.21 27.41 -3.34
N SER A 19 4.10 26.96 -4.58
CA SER A 19 4.89 27.44 -5.73
C SER A 19 4.99 28.96 -5.86
N ARG A 20 3.94 29.68 -5.46
CA ARG A 20 3.87 31.15 -5.48
C ARG A 20 4.50 31.82 -4.27
N HIS A 21 5.27 31.09 -3.46
CA HIS A 21 5.87 31.54 -2.21
C HIS A 21 4.83 32.06 -1.18
N THR A 22 3.58 31.63 -1.28
CA THR A 22 2.55 31.88 -0.27
C THR A 22 2.43 30.70 0.69
N HIS A 23 2.02 30.96 1.93
CA HIS A 23 1.83 29.93 2.93
C HIS A 23 0.44 29.30 2.83
N ALA A 24 0.38 27.98 3.03
CA ALA A 24 -0.86 27.23 3.06
C ALA A 24 -0.81 26.19 4.17
N LEU A 25 -1.98 25.70 4.56
CA LEU A 25 -2.17 24.62 5.50
C LEU A 25 -2.84 23.47 4.76
N VAL A 26 -2.29 22.25 4.82
CA VAL A 26 -3.05 21.05 4.51
C VAL A 26 -3.67 20.53 5.81
N VAL A 27 -4.95 20.17 5.77
CA VAL A 27 -5.66 19.51 6.88
C VAL A 27 -6.11 18.14 6.40
N VAL A 28 -5.81 17.12 7.19
CA VAL A 28 -6.14 15.73 6.91
C VAL A 28 -6.96 15.16 8.06
N CYS A 29 -8.06 14.50 7.70
CA CYS A 29 -8.86 13.70 8.62
C CYS A 29 -8.81 12.24 8.16
N LYS A 30 -8.67 11.29 9.08
CA LYS A 30 -8.62 9.86 8.79
C LYS A 30 -9.64 9.11 9.64
N ALA A 31 -10.49 8.33 8.97
CA ALA A 31 -11.40 7.38 9.59
C ALA A 31 -10.93 5.95 9.35
N THR A 32 -11.16 5.09 10.32
CA THR A 32 -10.99 3.63 10.21
C THR A 32 -12.34 2.96 10.37
N TYR A 33 -12.65 2.06 9.45
CA TYR A 33 -13.86 1.27 9.41
C TYR A 33 -13.54 -0.21 9.55
N LEU A 34 -14.38 -0.92 10.28
CA LEU A 34 -14.42 -2.39 10.25
C LEU A 34 -15.27 -2.82 9.06
N LEU A 35 -14.68 -3.64 8.19
CA LEU A 35 -15.34 -4.20 7.02
C LEU A 35 -16.30 -5.30 7.45
N MET A 36 -17.60 -5.07 7.25
CA MET A 36 -18.64 -6.04 7.59
C MET A 36 -19.75 -6.04 6.53
N PRO A 37 -20.52 -7.12 6.38
CA PRO A 37 -21.58 -7.18 5.39
C PRO A 37 -22.62 -6.08 5.56
N GLY A 38 -23.09 -5.51 4.44
CA GLY A 38 -24.09 -4.45 4.43
C GLY A 38 -23.46 -3.07 4.56
N THR A 39 -23.16 -2.63 5.78
CA THR A 39 -22.56 -1.30 6.03
C THR A 39 -21.39 -1.43 6.98
N SER A 40 -20.23 -0.95 6.56
CA SER A 40 -19.03 -0.91 7.39
C SER A 40 -19.23 0.12 8.50
N VAL A 41 -18.79 -0.24 9.71
CA VAL A 41 -18.98 0.61 10.90
C VAL A 41 -17.68 1.31 11.24
N LEU A 42 -17.78 2.52 11.80
CA LEU A 42 -16.61 3.22 12.32
C LEU A 42 -16.00 2.39 13.44
N HIS A 43 -14.71 2.09 13.34
CA HIS A 43 -13.99 1.24 14.27
C HIS A 43 -13.71 1.99 15.59
N GLU A 44 -13.68 1.30 16.72
CA GLU A 44 -13.39 1.95 18.01
C GLU A 44 -11.93 2.42 18.11
N SER A 45 -11.02 1.65 17.52
CA SER A 45 -9.59 1.99 17.44
C SER A 45 -9.26 2.59 16.08
N GLN A 46 -8.96 3.88 16.05
CA GLN A 46 -8.65 4.59 14.82
C GLN A 46 -7.16 4.48 14.47
N GLU A 47 -6.87 4.18 13.20
CA GLU A 47 -5.54 4.23 12.61
C GLU A 47 -4.99 5.65 12.61
N ASP A 48 -3.74 5.79 13.05
CA ASP A 48 -3.05 7.08 13.05
C ASP A 48 -2.77 7.57 11.62
N ILE A 49 -2.58 8.88 11.51
CA ILE A 49 -2.16 9.51 10.27
C ILE A 49 -0.70 9.14 10.01
N ASN A 50 -0.43 8.71 8.79
CA ASN A 50 0.92 8.41 8.34
C ASN A 50 1.58 9.71 7.88
N GLU A 51 2.63 10.13 8.56
CA GLU A 51 3.41 11.30 8.13
C GLU A 51 4.36 10.98 6.97
N GLU A 52 4.68 9.70 6.80
CA GLU A 52 5.65 9.16 5.84
C GLU A 52 5.15 7.83 5.26
N ASP A 53 5.79 7.37 4.19
CA ASP A 53 5.51 6.04 3.61
C ASP A 53 6.10 4.94 4.51
N ASN A 54 5.27 4.00 4.95
CA ASN A 54 5.73 2.83 5.69
C ASN A 54 5.94 1.66 4.74
N HIS A 55 7.13 1.08 4.77
CA HIS A 55 7.54 -0.04 3.93
C HIS A 55 7.43 -1.37 4.66
N TRP A 56 7.18 -2.44 3.91
CA TRP A 56 7.16 -3.78 4.50
C TRP A 56 8.49 -4.08 5.19
N ASP A 57 8.39 -4.75 6.31
CA ASP A 57 9.53 -5.20 7.10
C ASP A 57 10.45 -4.04 7.56
N ASP A 58 9.91 -2.82 7.63
CA ASP A 58 10.63 -1.56 7.89
C ASP A 58 11.87 -1.36 6.99
N ASP A 59 11.84 -1.94 5.80
CA ASP A 59 12.94 -1.85 4.83
C ASP A 59 12.53 -0.95 3.66
N PRO A 60 13.15 0.22 3.48
CA PRO A 60 12.83 1.13 2.38
C PRO A 60 13.09 0.55 0.98
N ARG A 61 13.76 -0.61 0.89
CA ARG A 61 13.95 -1.38 -0.36
C ARG A 61 12.75 -2.26 -0.69
N ARG A 62 11.79 -2.44 0.22
CA ARG A 62 10.55 -3.19 0.00
C ARG A 62 9.44 -2.28 -0.51
N SER A 63 8.34 -2.87 -0.94
CA SER A 63 7.14 -2.11 -1.32
C SER A 63 6.52 -1.38 -0.12
N VAL A 64 5.84 -0.27 -0.40
CA VAL A 64 5.06 0.48 0.59
C VAL A 64 3.83 -0.35 0.94
N TYR A 65 3.48 -0.42 2.23
CA TYR A 65 2.23 -1.04 2.68
C TYR A 65 1.22 -0.03 3.20
N SER A 66 1.70 1.09 3.76
CA SER A 66 0.87 2.14 4.34
C SER A 66 1.42 3.49 3.90
N PRO A 67 0.78 4.16 2.92
CA PRO A 67 1.30 5.36 2.28
C PRO A 67 1.19 6.59 3.20
N CYS A 68 1.99 7.61 2.90
CA CYS A 68 1.92 8.93 3.53
C CYS A 68 0.54 9.58 3.30
N ASP A 69 -0.10 10.01 4.38
CA ASP A 69 -1.37 10.74 4.37
C ASP A 69 -1.15 12.26 4.26
N LEU A 70 0.04 12.77 4.59
CA LEU A 70 0.37 14.20 4.60
C LEU A 70 1.06 14.64 3.30
N VAL A 71 0.29 14.67 2.22
CA VAL A 71 0.69 15.18 0.90
C VAL A 71 -0.05 16.48 0.56
N PRO A 72 0.46 17.35 -0.33
CA PRO A 72 -0.16 18.66 -0.59
C PRO A 72 -1.54 18.53 -1.25
N GLN A 73 -1.66 17.65 -2.23
CA GLN A 73 -2.88 17.40 -2.98
C GLN A 73 -2.78 16.08 -3.75
N LYS A 74 -3.92 15.48 -4.09
CA LYS A 74 -4.04 14.38 -5.04
C LYS A 74 -5.03 14.75 -6.14
N ARG A 75 -4.82 14.25 -7.36
CA ARG A 75 -5.69 14.56 -8.49
C ARG A 75 -6.94 13.67 -8.49
N GLY A 76 -6.73 12.36 -8.41
CA GLY A 76 -7.76 11.35 -8.19
C GLY A 76 -7.78 10.86 -6.75
N ALA A 77 -8.79 10.07 -6.42
CA ALA A 77 -8.82 9.28 -5.21
C ALA A 77 -8.13 7.93 -5.42
N ASP A 78 -7.19 7.61 -4.54
CA ASP A 78 -6.46 6.36 -4.55
C ASP A 78 -7.30 5.26 -3.89
N VAL A 79 -7.43 4.10 -4.54
CA VAL A 79 -7.99 2.89 -3.92
C VAL A 79 -6.90 1.84 -3.85
N VAL A 80 -6.32 1.59 -2.67
CA VAL A 80 -5.20 0.65 -2.50
C VAL A 80 -5.51 -0.41 -1.46
N LEU A 81 -4.95 -1.60 -1.63
CA LEU A 81 -5.24 -2.74 -0.77
C LEU A 81 -3.98 -3.56 -0.48
N VAL A 82 -3.85 -3.98 0.77
CA VAL A 82 -2.77 -4.85 1.26
C VAL A 82 -3.32 -6.04 2.06
N GLY A 83 -2.45 -6.97 2.41
CA GLY A 83 -2.75 -8.15 3.23
C GLY A 83 -2.68 -9.44 2.44
N HIS A 84 -3.77 -10.22 2.43
CA HIS A 84 -3.83 -11.57 1.88
C HIS A 84 -5.02 -11.78 0.94
N ALA A 85 -4.83 -12.64 -0.04
CA ALA A 85 -5.89 -13.34 -0.74
C ALA A 85 -6.28 -14.57 0.09
N PHE A 86 -7.58 -14.86 0.20
CA PHE A 86 -8.12 -15.97 1.00
C PHE A 86 -8.84 -16.97 0.11
N ALA A 87 -8.50 -18.25 0.29
CA ALA A 87 -9.17 -19.33 -0.39
C ALA A 87 -10.60 -19.51 0.15
N PRO A 88 -11.57 -19.90 -0.70
CA PRO A 88 -12.93 -20.13 -0.26
C PRO A 88 -13.00 -21.18 0.86
N ASN A 89 -13.66 -20.83 1.97
CA ASN A 89 -13.85 -21.70 3.14
C ASN A 89 -12.53 -22.21 3.76
N ASP A 90 -11.43 -21.48 3.60
CA ASP A 90 -10.09 -21.84 4.11
C ASP A 90 -9.56 -23.19 3.55
N VAL A 91 -10.11 -23.65 2.43
CA VAL A 91 -9.67 -24.89 1.77
C VAL A 91 -8.44 -24.59 0.90
N PRO A 92 -7.29 -25.28 1.10
CA PRO A 92 -6.11 -25.03 0.29
C PRO A 92 -6.34 -25.27 -1.21
N VAL A 93 -6.03 -24.27 -2.03
CA VAL A 93 -6.19 -24.28 -3.49
C VAL A 93 -4.88 -23.97 -4.20
N ARG A 94 -4.84 -24.22 -5.53
CA ARG A 94 -3.68 -23.86 -6.37
C ARG A 94 -3.67 -22.38 -6.76
N SER A 95 -4.85 -21.78 -6.90
CA SER A 95 -5.03 -20.36 -7.19
C SER A 95 -6.29 -19.82 -6.52
N ILE A 96 -6.24 -18.54 -6.14
CA ILE A 96 -7.30 -17.77 -5.51
C ILE A 96 -7.67 -16.64 -6.47
N GLN A 97 -8.93 -16.57 -6.88
CA GLN A 97 -9.46 -15.43 -7.63
C GLN A 97 -9.78 -14.31 -6.64
N THR A 98 -9.19 -13.14 -6.85
CA THR A 98 -9.49 -11.94 -6.07
C THR A 98 -10.16 -10.89 -6.94
N ARG A 99 -11.08 -10.12 -6.36
CA ARG A 99 -11.74 -9.00 -7.03
C ARG A 99 -12.08 -7.88 -6.06
N LEU A 100 -11.65 -6.66 -6.39
CA LEU A 100 -11.90 -5.42 -5.67
C LEU A 100 -12.80 -4.53 -6.54
N CYS A 101 -13.97 -4.19 -6.04
CA CYS A 101 -14.82 -3.16 -6.67
C CYS A 101 -15.10 -2.02 -5.71
N VAL A 102 -14.91 -0.78 -6.17
CA VAL A 102 -15.20 0.46 -5.44
C VAL A 102 -15.75 1.50 -6.42
N GLY A 103 -17.04 1.78 -6.37
CA GLY A 103 -17.68 2.64 -7.37
C GLY A 103 -17.54 2.06 -8.79
N GLU A 104 -16.84 2.80 -9.67
CA GLU A 104 -16.56 2.39 -11.05
C GLU A 104 -15.31 1.50 -11.18
N LEU A 105 -14.50 1.39 -10.12
CA LEU A 105 -13.35 0.49 -10.08
C LEU A 105 -13.80 -0.96 -10.07
N ASP A 106 -13.20 -1.80 -10.92
CA ASP A 106 -13.34 -3.25 -10.91
C ASP A 106 -12.01 -3.92 -11.31
N LYS A 107 -11.25 -4.38 -10.31
CA LYS A 107 -9.93 -4.99 -10.52
C LYS A 107 -9.88 -6.40 -9.98
N SER A 108 -9.50 -7.33 -10.84
CA SER A 108 -9.33 -8.74 -10.49
C SER A 108 -7.89 -9.20 -10.66
N ILE A 109 -7.39 -10.01 -9.73
CA ILE A 109 -6.06 -10.65 -9.79
C ILE A 109 -6.24 -12.13 -9.49
N GLU A 110 -5.64 -13.00 -10.30
CA GLU A 110 -5.50 -14.42 -9.97
C GLU A 110 -4.18 -14.64 -9.22
N VAL A 111 -4.28 -15.22 -8.03
CA VAL A 111 -3.16 -15.37 -7.10
C VAL A 111 -2.83 -16.85 -6.93
N PHE A 112 -1.67 -17.27 -7.44
CA PHE A 112 -1.23 -18.65 -7.39
C PHE A 112 -0.41 -18.98 -6.13
N CYS A 113 -0.37 -20.25 -5.76
CA CYS A 113 0.66 -20.80 -4.88
C CYS A 113 2.06 -20.57 -5.50
N ASP A 114 3.11 -20.92 -4.76
CA ASP A 114 4.47 -20.79 -5.29
C ASP A 114 4.65 -21.72 -6.49
N ARG A 115 5.33 -21.21 -7.53
CA ARG A 115 5.53 -21.90 -8.79
C ARG A 115 6.93 -21.64 -9.31
N HIS A 116 7.50 -22.62 -10.00
CA HIS A 116 8.78 -22.47 -10.67
C HIS A 116 8.80 -23.21 -12.00
N LEU A 117 9.55 -22.67 -12.96
CA LEU A 117 9.91 -23.38 -14.19
C LEU A 117 11.24 -24.08 -13.96
N THR A 118 11.28 -25.38 -14.18
CA THR A 118 12.54 -26.15 -14.13
C THR A 118 13.49 -25.71 -15.26
N PRO A 119 14.79 -26.08 -15.21
CA PRO A 119 15.71 -25.84 -16.32
C PRO A 119 15.24 -26.42 -17.67
N THR A 120 14.39 -27.46 -17.64
CA THR A 120 13.79 -28.08 -18.83
C THR A 120 12.51 -27.38 -19.32
N GLY A 121 12.07 -26.33 -18.62
CA GLY A 121 10.85 -25.58 -18.94
C GLY A 121 9.55 -26.21 -18.42
N GLU A 122 9.62 -27.20 -17.55
CA GLU A 122 8.44 -27.80 -16.91
C GLU A 122 7.93 -26.88 -15.79
N LEU A 123 6.63 -26.57 -15.82
CA LEU A 123 5.98 -25.84 -14.72
C LEU A 123 5.76 -26.77 -13.54
N ARG A 124 6.30 -26.39 -12.39
CA ARG A 124 6.06 -27.06 -11.11
C ARG A 124 5.39 -26.12 -10.13
N GLU A 125 4.33 -26.61 -9.53
CA GLU A 125 3.58 -25.91 -8.49
C GLU A 125 4.02 -26.45 -7.12
N GLY A 126 4.14 -25.54 -6.17
CA GLY A 126 4.33 -25.86 -4.76
C GLY A 126 3.03 -26.37 -4.11
N PRO A 127 3.03 -26.51 -2.77
CA PRO A 127 1.87 -26.93 -2.02
C PRO A 127 0.66 -26.00 -2.25
N ARG A 128 -0.54 -26.56 -2.13
CA ARG A 128 -1.77 -25.78 -2.15
C ARG A 128 -1.81 -24.87 -0.93
N VAL A 129 -2.38 -23.69 -1.10
CA VAL A 129 -2.37 -22.63 -0.08
C VAL A 129 -3.79 -22.17 0.21
N ALA A 130 -4.08 -21.94 1.49
CA ALA A 130 -5.34 -21.34 1.92
C ALA A 130 -5.29 -19.80 1.86
N ARG A 131 -4.09 -19.21 1.90
CA ARG A 131 -3.89 -17.76 1.80
C ARG A 131 -2.59 -17.41 1.11
N VAL A 132 -2.55 -16.28 0.40
CA VAL A 132 -1.35 -15.76 -0.27
C VAL A 132 -1.20 -14.27 -0.03
N ARG A 133 0.02 -13.82 0.30
CA ARG A 133 0.31 -12.39 0.53
C ARG A 133 0.14 -11.58 -0.76
N LEU A 134 -0.60 -10.48 -0.67
CA LEU A 134 -0.80 -9.50 -1.75
C LEU A 134 0.26 -8.42 -1.64
N ARG A 135 1.49 -8.73 -2.08
CA ARG A 135 2.62 -7.80 -2.08
C ARG A 135 3.30 -7.75 -3.45
N TYR A 136 3.95 -6.63 -3.75
CA TYR A 136 4.62 -6.44 -5.04
C TYR A 136 5.87 -7.31 -5.22
N GLU A 137 6.48 -7.77 -4.12
CA GLU A 137 7.59 -8.74 -4.15
C GLU A 137 7.14 -10.11 -4.70
N ARG A 138 5.83 -10.37 -4.78
CA ARG A 138 5.22 -11.58 -5.34
C ARG A 138 4.59 -11.38 -6.72
N ALA A 139 4.71 -10.17 -7.27
CA ALA A 139 4.30 -9.82 -8.62
C ALA A 139 5.49 -9.85 -9.57
N ALA A 140 5.22 -9.86 -10.88
CA ALA A 140 6.27 -9.71 -11.88
C ALA A 140 7.00 -8.37 -11.72
N GLY A 141 8.29 -8.34 -12.04
CA GLY A 141 9.09 -7.13 -11.98
C GLY A 141 10.59 -7.40 -11.86
N GLY A 142 11.24 -6.61 -11.04
CA GLY A 142 12.68 -6.63 -10.82
C GLY A 142 13.34 -5.30 -11.20
N PRO A 143 14.63 -5.11 -10.87
CA PRO A 143 15.35 -3.87 -11.13
C PRO A 143 15.23 -3.41 -12.59
N GLY A 144 14.94 -2.13 -12.80
CA GLY A 144 14.75 -1.54 -14.13
C GLY A 144 13.35 -1.69 -14.73
N THR A 145 12.43 -2.40 -14.06
CA THR A 145 11.02 -2.49 -14.46
C THR A 145 10.14 -1.49 -13.69
N THR A 146 8.84 -1.41 -14.02
CA THR A 146 7.86 -0.59 -13.28
C THR A 146 7.61 -1.07 -11.85
N ASN A 147 7.95 -2.32 -11.53
CA ASN A 147 7.96 -2.88 -10.17
C ASN A 147 9.39 -3.33 -9.80
N PRO A 148 10.26 -2.43 -9.30
CA PRO A 148 11.67 -2.73 -9.04
C PRO A 148 11.92 -3.85 -8.02
N VAL A 149 10.97 -4.12 -7.13
CA VAL A 149 11.09 -5.09 -6.03
C VAL A 149 10.44 -6.44 -6.36
N GLY A 150 9.85 -6.57 -7.55
CA GLY A 150 9.16 -7.77 -8.01
C GLY A 150 10.08 -8.92 -8.42
N MET A 151 9.47 -10.03 -8.79
CA MET A 151 10.15 -11.23 -9.26
C MET A 151 10.58 -11.09 -10.71
N SER A 152 11.89 -11.17 -10.95
CA SER A 152 12.46 -11.20 -12.31
C SER A 152 12.37 -12.60 -12.90
N LEU A 153 11.79 -12.70 -14.10
CA LEU A 153 11.69 -13.95 -14.86
C LEU A 153 13.04 -14.41 -15.44
N ASP A 154 14.06 -13.54 -15.41
CA ASP A 154 15.41 -13.85 -15.86
C ASP A 154 16.29 -14.41 -14.72
N GLN A 155 15.83 -14.29 -13.48
CA GLN A 155 16.58 -14.76 -12.31
C GLN A 155 16.43 -16.27 -12.15
N ARG A 156 17.57 -16.97 -12.10
CA ARG A 156 17.64 -18.41 -11.84
C ARG A 156 18.17 -18.70 -10.44
N ASP A 157 17.63 -19.72 -9.80
CA ASP A 157 18.15 -20.23 -8.53
C ASP A 157 19.42 -21.09 -8.73
N THR A 158 19.98 -21.59 -7.63
CA THR A 158 21.17 -22.46 -7.61
C THR A 158 21.00 -23.73 -8.47
N PHE A 159 19.76 -24.17 -8.69
CA PHE A 159 19.40 -25.35 -9.47
C PHE A 159 19.01 -25.01 -10.92
N GLY A 160 19.09 -23.74 -11.31
CA GLY A 160 18.75 -23.25 -12.65
C GLY A 160 17.26 -23.04 -12.91
N ALA A 161 16.40 -23.21 -11.90
CA ALA A 161 14.97 -22.99 -11.99
C ALA A 161 14.62 -21.51 -11.87
N ILE A 162 13.51 -21.11 -12.50
CA ILE A 162 13.01 -19.73 -12.49
C ILE A 162 11.77 -19.68 -11.61
N LYS A 163 11.78 -18.87 -10.54
CA LYS A 163 10.59 -18.63 -9.71
C LYS A 163 9.58 -17.78 -10.49
N LEU A 164 8.31 -18.15 -10.45
CA LEU A 164 7.25 -17.43 -11.15
C LEU A 164 6.47 -16.52 -10.19
N PRO A 165 6.02 -15.34 -10.66
CA PRO A 165 5.11 -14.48 -9.93
C PRO A 165 3.84 -15.21 -9.47
N ASN A 166 3.42 -14.93 -8.24
CA ASN A 166 2.14 -15.41 -7.71
C ASN A 166 0.98 -14.57 -8.24
N LEU A 167 1.16 -13.25 -8.34
CA LEU A 167 0.12 -12.32 -8.78
C LEU A 167 0.13 -12.21 -10.31
N GLN A 168 -1.00 -12.49 -10.94
CA GLN A 168 -1.14 -12.44 -12.40
C GLN A 168 -2.51 -11.87 -12.81
N PRO A 169 -2.61 -11.25 -13.99
CA PRO A 169 -3.89 -10.93 -14.58
C PRO A 169 -4.74 -12.20 -14.75
N PRO A 170 -6.05 -12.17 -14.45
CA PRO A 170 -6.91 -13.34 -14.59
C PRO A 170 -6.89 -13.92 -16.01
N GLY A 171 -6.82 -15.26 -16.11
CA GLY A 171 -6.81 -15.96 -17.40
C GLY A 171 -5.50 -15.85 -18.18
N ARG A 172 -4.44 -15.23 -17.61
CA ARG A 172 -3.11 -15.25 -18.21
C ARG A 172 -2.47 -16.62 -17.98
N HIS A 173 -2.12 -17.30 -19.07
CA HIS A 173 -1.38 -18.56 -19.00
C HIS A 173 0.12 -18.31 -19.22
N VAL A 174 0.94 -18.69 -18.24
CA VAL A 174 2.41 -18.70 -18.37
C VAL A 174 2.85 -20.10 -18.77
N THR A 175 3.35 -20.23 -19.99
CA THR A 175 3.85 -21.47 -20.60
C THR A 175 5.38 -21.51 -20.70
N GLY A 176 6.05 -20.36 -20.55
CA GLY A 176 7.51 -20.30 -20.46
C GLY A 176 8.04 -18.93 -20.01
N PRO A 177 9.37 -18.78 -19.89
CA PRO A 177 10.00 -17.55 -19.39
C PRO A 177 9.79 -16.32 -20.29
N ALA A 178 9.51 -16.54 -21.58
CA ALA A 178 9.25 -15.47 -22.55
C ALA A 178 7.83 -14.89 -22.43
N ASP A 179 6.94 -15.53 -21.67
CA ASP A 179 5.58 -15.03 -21.44
C ASP A 179 5.66 -13.90 -20.41
N LEU A 180 5.86 -12.67 -20.91
CA LEU A 180 5.85 -11.46 -20.10
C LEU A 180 4.55 -11.39 -19.29
N VAL A 181 4.69 -11.36 -17.97
CA VAL A 181 3.62 -11.03 -17.04
C VAL A 181 3.81 -9.56 -16.69
N GLU A 182 2.85 -8.71 -17.04
CA GLU A 182 2.88 -7.32 -16.60
C GLU A 182 2.77 -7.26 -15.07
N PRO A 183 3.57 -6.43 -14.40
CA PRO A 183 3.44 -6.23 -12.96
C PRO A 183 2.01 -5.83 -12.60
N ILE A 184 1.37 -6.62 -11.75
CA ILE A 184 0.01 -6.37 -11.26
C ILE A 184 0.00 -6.50 -9.73
N GLY A 185 -0.71 -5.59 -9.07
CA GLY A 185 -0.85 -5.58 -7.63
C GLY A 185 -1.92 -4.60 -7.20
N TYR A 186 -2.34 -4.70 -5.94
CA TYR A 186 -3.32 -3.80 -5.33
C TYR A 186 -2.68 -2.68 -4.48
N GLY A 187 -1.43 -2.86 -4.06
CA GLY A 187 -0.79 -2.02 -3.06
C GLY A 187 -0.39 -0.64 -3.59
N PRO A 188 0.06 0.26 -2.70
CA PRO A 188 0.57 1.57 -3.08
C PRO A 188 1.92 1.47 -3.81
N ILE A 189 2.13 2.35 -4.79
CA ILE A 189 3.36 2.51 -5.56
C ILE A 189 4.29 3.47 -4.81
N ALA A 190 5.53 3.04 -4.56
CA ALA A 190 6.51 3.85 -3.83
C ALA A 190 6.94 5.09 -4.65
N PRO A 191 7.26 6.22 -4.00
CA PRO A 191 7.63 7.45 -4.70
C PRO A 191 8.92 7.31 -5.52
N THR A 192 9.80 6.37 -5.15
CA THR A 192 11.06 6.07 -5.84
C THR A 192 10.89 5.20 -7.08
N TRP A 193 9.69 4.66 -7.33
CA TRP A 193 9.48 3.75 -8.46
C TRP A 193 9.34 4.51 -9.79
N PRO A 194 9.75 3.90 -10.93
CA PRO A 194 9.83 4.61 -12.21
C PRO A 194 8.53 5.31 -12.64
N SER A 195 7.38 4.70 -12.38
CA SER A 195 6.07 5.25 -12.75
C SER A 195 5.74 6.56 -12.02
N ARG A 196 6.10 6.68 -10.74
CA ARG A 196 5.95 7.93 -9.97
C ARG A 196 7.10 8.89 -10.24
N GLN A 197 8.35 8.43 -10.32
CA GLN A 197 9.49 9.28 -10.65
C GLN A 197 9.34 9.99 -12.01
N ALA A 198 8.75 9.34 -13.00
CA ALA A 198 8.47 9.96 -14.30
C ALA A 198 7.56 11.20 -14.21
N ARG A 199 6.72 11.30 -13.16
CA ARG A 199 5.82 12.45 -12.92
C ARG A 199 6.55 13.69 -12.41
N LEU A 200 7.79 13.55 -11.96
CA LEU A 200 8.64 14.67 -11.57
C LEU A 200 9.28 15.36 -12.78
N GLY A 201 9.31 14.71 -13.96
CA GLY A 201 9.89 15.29 -15.17
C GLY A 201 11.33 15.77 -14.96
N ILE A 202 11.59 17.03 -15.29
CA ILE A 202 12.91 17.67 -15.13
C ILE A 202 13.35 17.82 -13.66
N PHE A 203 12.42 17.74 -12.71
CA PHE A 203 12.69 17.90 -11.28
C PHE A 203 13.12 16.58 -10.60
N ALA A 204 13.07 15.46 -11.32
CA ALA A 204 13.56 14.18 -10.80
C ALA A 204 15.02 14.34 -10.32
N GLY A 205 15.29 13.96 -9.07
CA GLY A 205 16.60 14.09 -8.43
C GLY A 205 17.00 15.49 -7.96
N HIS A 206 16.20 16.53 -8.24
CA HIS A 206 16.48 17.93 -7.86
C HIS A 206 15.56 18.45 -6.75
N VAL A 207 14.39 17.83 -6.56
CA VAL A 207 13.42 18.18 -5.53
C VAL A 207 13.34 17.05 -4.50
N ASP A 208 13.49 17.38 -3.22
CA ASP A 208 13.21 16.46 -2.12
C ASP A 208 11.70 16.42 -1.88
N VAL A 209 11.05 15.49 -2.57
CA VAL A 209 9.59 15.27 -2.49
C VAL A 209 9.14 14.71 -1.13
N ALA A 210 10.04 14.13 -0.33
CA ALA A 210 9.71 13.71 1.03
C ALA A 210 9.55 14.93 1.95
N ARG A 211 10.35 15.98 1.71
CA ARG A 211 10.31 17.26 2.44
C ARG A 211 9.59 18.36 1.67
N TRP A 212 8.57 17.99 0.89
CA TRP A 212 7.78 18.89 0.04
C TRP A 212 7.21 20.12 0.77
N HIS A 213 7.04 20.04 2.10
CA HIS A 213 6.43 21.10 2.92
C HIS A 213 7.42 22.18 3.34
N GLU A 214 8.73 21.90 3.26
CA GLU A 214 9.80 22.81 3.73
C GLU A 214 10.27 23.77 2.64
N SER A 215 10.02 23.46 1.38
CA SER A 215 10.40 24.27 0.22
C SER A 215 9.22 24.43 -0.74
N PRO A 216 9.15 25.53 -1.50
CA PRO A 216 8.13 25.71 -2.53
C PRO A 216 8.15 24.56 -3.53
N LEU A 217 7.03 23.83 -3.65
CA LEU A 217 6.87 22.81 -4.67
C LEU A 217 6.65 23.48 -6.04
N PRO A 218 7.43 23.15 -7.09
CA PRO A 218 7.21 23.69 -8.44
C PRO A 218 5.81 23.38 -8.97
N ASP A 219 5.20 24.33 -9.71
CA ASP A 219 3.86 24.18 -10.29
C ASP A 219 3.83 23.15 -11.44
N GLU A 220 5.00 22.88 -12.03
CA GLU A 220 5.17 21.98 -13.17
C GLU A 220 5.24 20.50 -12.77
N ILE A 221 5.32 20.17 -11.47
CA ILE A 221 5.23 18.78 -11.01
C ILE A 221 3.80 18.28 -11.22
N ASP A 222 3.66 17.16 -11.93
CA ASP A 222 2.36 16.53 -12.15
C ASP A 222 1.77 16.09 -10.78
N PRO A 223 0.58 16.59 -10.37
CA PRO A 223 -0.03 16.22 -9.10
C PRO A 223 -0.29 14.72 -8.93
N HIS A 224 -0.37 13.95 -10.01
CA HIS A 224 -0.44 12.48 -9.94
C HIS A 224 0.81 11.86 -9.32
N PHE A 225 1.91 12.60 -9.17
CA PHE A 225 3.04 12.14 -8.36
C PHE A 225 2.60 11.76 -6.95
N PHE A 226 1.64 12.46 -6.35
CA PHE A 226 1.16 12.20 -4.98
C PHE A 226 0.08 11.12 -4.91
N ASN A 227 -0.47 10.69 -6.04
CA ASN A 227 -1.31 9.51 -6.12
C ASN A 227 -0.44 8.26 -5.95
N VAL A 228 -0.87 7.38 -5.04
CA VAL A 228 -0.13 6.15 -4.72
C VAL A 228 -0.78 4.92 -5.33
N ALA A 229 -2.03 5.01 -5.78
CA ALA A 229 -2.68 3.90 -6.45
C ALA A 229 -2.04 3.63 -7.82
N PRO A 230 -2.00 2.38 -8.28
CA PRO A 230 -1.84 2.09 -9.69
C PRO A 230 -2.88 2.83 -10.54
N PRO A 231 -2.59 3.19 -11.81
CA PRO A 231 -3.52 3.98 -12.62
C PRO A 231 -4.90 3.33 -12.82
N ASP A 232 -4.98 2.00 -12.79
CA ASP A 232 -6.22 1.24 -12.88
C ASP A 232 -6.99 1.16 -11.54
N GLN A 233 -6.51 1.85 -10.51
CA GLN A 233 -7.05 1.93 -9.15
C GLN A 233 -7.28 3.38 -8.67
N GLU A 234 -7.18 4.34 -9.59
CA GLU A 234 -7.51 5.74 -9.36
C GLU A 234 -8.95 6.01 -9.80
N ILE A 235 -9.78 6.55 -8.89
CA ILE A 235 -11.16 6.96 -9.20
C ILE A 235 -11.31 8.48 -9.04
N PRO A 236 -12.32 9.13 -9.65
CA PRO A 236 -12.46 10.59 -9.54
C PRO A 236 -12.67 11.10 -8.10
N GLU A 237 -13.45 10.37 -7.31
CA GLU A 237 -13.83 10.70 -5.93
C GLU A 237 -14.38 9.44 -5.22
N VAL A 238 -14.18 9.35 -3.90
CA VAL A 238 -14.85 8.35 -3.04
C VAL A 238 -16.11 8.98 -2.44
N ARG A 239 -17.29 8.40 -2.68
CA ARG A 239 -18.54 8.91 -2.08
C ARG A 239 -18.62 8.54 -0.59
N PRO A 240 -19.33 9.33 0.25
CA PRO A 240 -19.51 8.99 1.66
C PRO A 240 -20.18 7.64 1.90
N ASP A 241 -21.04 7.19 0.98
CA ASP A 241 -21.80 5.93 1.00
C ASP A 241 -21.30 4.91 -0.04
N GLU A 242 -20.05 5.07 -0.50
CA GLU A 242 -19.47 4.30 -1.60
C GLU A 242 -19.65 2.79 -1.41
N ARG A 243 -20.02 2.12 -2.49
CA ARG A 243 -20.21 0.67 -2.47
C ARG A 243 -18.87 -0.04 -2.67
N ILE A 244 -18.60 -1.01 -1.81
CA ILE A 244 -17.37 -1.80 -1.79
C ILE A 244 -17.73 -3.28 -1.95
N VAL A 245 -17.05 -3.97 -2.86
CA VAL A 245 -17.13 -5.42 -3.04
C VAL A 245 -15.73 -6.02 -2.98
N LEU A 246 -15.54 -6.99 -2.09
CA LEU A 246 -14.29 -7.73 -1.90
C LEU A 246 -14.58 -9.23 -2.08
N GLU A 247 -14.04 -9.85 -3.13
CA GLU A 247 -14.12 -11.30 -3.36
C GLU A 247 -12.73 -11.92 -3.19
N GLY A 248 -12.61 -12.97 -2.38
CA GLY A 248 -11.32 -13.58 -2.04
C GLY A 248 -10.38 -12.67 -1.23
N LEU A 249 -10.91 -11.59 -0.64
CA LEU A 249 -10.16 -10.49 -0.01
C LEU A 249 -10.63 -10.20 1.43
N HIS A 250 -11.28 -11.17 2.08
CA HIS A 250 -11.69 -11.09 3.48
C HIS A 250 -11.57 -12.47 4.14
N PRO A 251 -11.07 -12.58 5.39
CA PRO A 251 -10.83 -13.86 6.05
C PRO A 251 -12.12 -14.67 6.27
N GLU A 252 -13.20 -14.00 6.68
CA GLU A 252 -14.46 -14.67 7.04
C GLU A 252 -15.50 -14.70 5.91
N HIS A 253 -15.29 -13.92 4.85
CA HIS A 253 -16.30 -13.67 3.84
C HIS A 253 -15.69 -13.87 2.45
N ALA A 254 -15.95 -15.02 1.83
CA ALA A 254 -15.49 -15.30 0.47
C ALA A 254 -15.92 -14.21 -0.52
N ARG A 255 -17.09 -13.58 -0.27
CA ARG A 255 -17.56 -12.39 -0.94
C ARG A 255 -18.19 -11.43 0.07
N LEU A 256 -17.49 -10.34 0.36
CA LEU A 256 -18.00 -9.25 1.16
C LEU A 256 -18.60 -8.17 0.26
N VAL A 257 -19.84 -7.79 0.54
CA VAL A 257 -20.50 -6.61 -0.06
C VAL A 257 -20.84 -5.66 1.08
N THR A 258 -20.34 -4.44 0.98
CA THR A 258 -20.56 -3.41 2.00
C THR A 258 -20.66 -2.01 1.38
N ASN A 259 -21.03 -1.05 2.21
CA ASN A 259 -21.10 0.37 1.91
C ASN A 259 -20.36 1.15 3.00
N LEU A 260 -19.75 2.27 2.62
CA LEU A 260 -19.34 3.26 3.60
C LEU A 260 -20.58 3.85 4.32
N PRO A 261 -20.45 4.26 5.59
CA PRO A 261 -21.62 4.64 6.40
C PRO A 261 -22.18 6.04 6.11
N GLY A 262 -21.69 6.78 5.12
CA GLY A 262 -22.14 8.14 4.85
C GLY A 262 -21.60 9.19 5.82
N LEU A 263 -20.50 8.90 6.52
CA LEU A 263 -19.84 9.84 7.43
C LEU A 263 -18.92 10.79 6.66
N ARG A 264 -18.93 12.08 7.04
CA ARG A 264 -18.02 13.10 6.51
C ARG A 264 -17.51 14.02 7.63
N PRO A 265 -16.22 14.38 7.65
CA PRO A 265 -15.71 15.44 8.50
C PRO A 265 -16.14 16.83 7.99
N GLU A 266 -16.50 17.72 8.91
CA GLU A 266 -16.66 19.17 8.66
C GLU A 266 -15.54 19.90 9.42
N VAL A 267 -14.81 20.78 8.74
CA VAL A 267 -13.66 21.48 9.30
C VAL A 267 -13.84 22.98 9.19
N VAL A 268 -13.65 23.68 10.31
CA VAL A 268 -13.66 25.14 10.38
C VAL A 268 -12.31 25.61 10.90
N LEU A 269 -11.69 26.55 10.19
CA LEU A 269 -10.50 27.26 10.63
C LEU A 269 -10.91 28.57 11.30
N GLU A 270 -10.70 28.67 12.60
CA GLU A 270 -10.89 29.88 13.40
C GLU A 270 -9.55 30.62 13.54
N ARG A 271 -9.44 31.81 12.95
CA ARG A 271 -8.22 32.62 13.03
C ARG A 271 -8.23 33.47 14.29
N ALA A 272 -7.05 33.83 14.82
CA ALA A 272 -6.95 34.76 15.95
C ALA A 272 -7.66 36.11 15.73
N SER A 273 -7.84 36.52 14.46
CA SER A 273 -8.65 37.70 14.08
C SER A 273 -10.16 37.59 14.37
N GLY A 274 -10.65 36.43 14.82
CA GLY A 274 -12.08 36.13 15.00
C GLY A 274 -12.82 35.76 13.70
N ARG A 275 -12.10 35.68 12.57
CA ARG A 275 -12.64 35.18 11.31
C ARG A 275 -12.65 33.65 11.31
N SER A 276 -13.76 33.06 10.89
CA SER A 276 -13.89 31.61 10.68
C SER A 276 -14.12 31.32 9.21
N GLU A 277 -13.42 30.33 8.67
CA GLU A 277 -13.61 29.83 7.31
C GLU A 277 -13.82 28.32 7.31
N GLU A 278 -14.74 27.83 6.50
CA GLU A 278 -14.94 26.39 6.31
C GLU A 278 -13.91 25.85 5.33
N ILE A 279 -13.24 24.75 5.69
CA ILE A 279 -12.31 24.04 4.82
C ILE A 279 -13.06 22.87 4.18
N THR A 280 -13.26 22.96 2.86
CA THR A 280 -13.80 21.83 2.09
C THR A 280 -12.77 20.70 2.03
N LEU A 281 -13.14 19.54 2.56
CA LEU A 281 -12.33 18.33 2.47
C LEU A 281 -12.83 17.42 1.35
N LYS A 282 -11.91 16.83 0.58
CA LYS A 282 -12.18 15.80 -0.43
C LYS A 282 -11.69 14.43 0.06
N ALA A 283 -12.53 13.41 -0.06
CA ALA A 283 -12.14 12.02 0.17
C ALA A 283 -11.25 11.54 -0.99
N ASP A 284 -9.98 11.24 -0.71
CA ASP A 284 -9.00 10.97 -1.78
C ASP A 284 -8.10 9.76 -1.55
N THR A 285 -8.24 9.02 -0.46
CA THR A 285 -7.51 7.77 -0.25
C THR A 285 -8.39 6.78 0.49
N LEU A 286 -8.67 5.64 -0.14
CA LEU A 286 -9.30 4.47 0.44
C LEU A 286 -8.24 3.36 0.50
N TRP A 287 -7.85 2.98 1.72
CA TRP A 287 -6.83 1.97 1.95
C TRP A 287 -7.42 0.78 2.70
N PHE A 288 -7.16 -0.44 2.23
CA PHE A 288 -7.71 -1.67 2.80
C PHE A 288 -6.62 -2.56 3.39
N ASP A 289 -6.89 -3.11 4.57
CA ASP A 289 -6.14 -4.21 5.16
C ASP A 289 -7.04 -5.45 5.22
N THR A 290 -6.83 -6.35 4.26
CA THR A 290 -7.61 -7.59 4.16
C THR A 290 -7.35 -8.56 5.30
N THR A 291 -6.18 -8.50 5.94
CA THR A 291 -5.85 -9.40 7.06
C THR A 291 -6.59 -9.00 8.32
N ARG A 292 -6.68 -7.70 8.56
CA ARG A 292 -7.39 -7.14 9.73
C ARG A 292 -8.87 -6.86 9.47
N GLY A 293 -9.34 -6.99 8.22
CA GLY A 293 -10.71 -6.64 7.85
C GLY A 293 -11.00 -5.16 8.04
N LEU A 294 -10.01 -4.29 7.76
CA LEU A 294 -10.12 -2.84 7.97
C LEU A 294 -10.11 -2.07 6.66
N CYS A 295 -10.74 -0.91 6.69
CA CYS A 295 -10.67 0.09 5.63
C CYS A 295 -10.47 1.47 6.24
N THR A 296 -9.49 2.23 5.78
CA THR A 296 -9.32 3.63 6.17
C THR A 296 -9.70 4.57 5.04
N LEU A 297 -10.40 5.65 5.39
CA LEU A 297 -10.73 6.74 4.47
C LEU A 297 -10.03 8.02 4.93
N VAL A 298 -9.32 8.65 4.01
CA VAL A 298 -8.62 9.90 4.23
C VAL A 298 -9.33 11.02 3.48
N TRP A 299 -9.64 12.09 4.19
CA TRP A 299 -10.11 13.35 3.61
C TRP A 299 -9.02 14.40 3.73
N ARG A 300 -8.83 15.18 2.67
CA ARG A 300 -7.83 16.23 2.59
C ARG A 300 -8.44 17.54 2.13
N GLY A 301 -8.04 18.62 2.77
CA GLY A 301 -8.37 19.98 2.35
C GLY A 301 -7.24 20.94 2.60
N ARG A 302 -7.40 22.15 2.08
CA ARG A 302 -6.37 23.19 2.09
C ARG A 302 -6.96 24.52 2.50
N ALA A 303 -6.18 25.30 3.26
CA ALA A 303 -6.48 26.68 3.60
C ALA A 303 -5.27 27.57 3.32
N ALA A 304 -5.50 28.83 2.98
CA ALA A 304 -4.43 29.81 2.85
C ALA A 304 -3.97 30.28 4.23
N LEU A 305 -2.67 30.49 4.41
CA LEU A 305 -2.10 31.08 5.62
C LEU A 305 -1.44 32.41 5.27
N VAL A 306 -1.52 33.36 6.20
CA VAL A 306 -0.76 34.62 6.10
C VAL A 306 0.70 34.39 6.49
N HIS A 307 0.93 33.52 7.47
CA HIS A 307 2.25 33.19 8.00
C HIS A 307 2.29 31.71 8.43
N PRO A 308 3.44 31.00 8.36
CA PRO A 308 3.51 29.58 8.73
C PRO A 308 3.16 29.33 10.20
N ALA A 309 3.51 30.27 11.07
CA ALA A 309 3.18 30.25 12.50
C ALA A 309 1.89 31.01 12.84
N GLU A 310 0.95 31.14 11.91
CA GLU A 310 -0.32 31.82 12.17
C GLU A 310 -1.08 31.14 13.33
N ALA A 311 -1.52 31.96 14.29
CA ALA A 311 -2.28 31.52 15.45
C ALA A 311 -3.78 31.40 15.10
N GLY A 312 -4.40 30.34 15.61
CA GLY A 312 -5.80 29.99 15.34
C GLY A 312 -6.07 28.53 15.68
N ARG A 313 -7.29 28.07 15.43
CA ARG A 313 -7.77 26.73 15.74
C ARG A 313 -8.38 26.06 14.51
N VAL A 314 -8.05 24.80 14.29
CA VAL A 314 -8.71 23.92 13.32
C VAL A 314 -9.72 23.08 14.10
N VAL A 315 -11.00 23.43 13.97
CA VAL A 315 -12.11 22.74 14.64
C VAL A 315 -12.65 21.68 13.69
N VAL A 316 -12.65 20.42 14.15
CA VAL A 316 -13.13 19.28 13.36
C VAL A 316 -14.34 18.64 14.03
N THR A 317 -15.40 18.45 13.24
CA THR A 317 -16.58 17.68 13.63
C THR A 317 -16.91 16.64 12.56
N MET A 318 -17.97 15.86 12.78
CA MET A 318 -18.39 14.82 11.84
C MET A 318 -19.90 14.86 11.65
N VAL A 319 -20.35 14.56 10.44
CA VAL A 319 -21.75 14.54 10.04
C VAL A 319 -22.07 13.22 9.35
N GLY A 320 -23.26 12.68 9.63
CA GLY A 320 -23.77 11.47 8.99
C GLY A 320 -24.67 10.69 9.94
N PRO A 321 -24.96 9.41 9.66
CA PRO A 321 -25.81 8.59 10.53
C PRO A 321 -25.27 8.55 11.97
N GLY A 322 -26.09 8.99 12.92
CA GLY A 322 -25.71 9.09 14.34
C GLY A 322 -24.90 10.33 14.73
N TRP A 323 -24.63 11.24 13.78
CA TRP A 323 -23.82 12.45 13.99
C TRP A 323 -24.49 13.70 13.41
N ALA A 324 -24.70 14.72 14.24
CA ALA A 324 -25.31 15.99 13.83
C ALA A 324 -24.26 16.98 13.30
N SER A 325 -24.64 17.84 12.34
CA SER A 325 -23.77 18.87 11.74
C SER A 325 -23.25 19.91 12.72
N THR A 326 -22.05 20.42 12.43
CA THR A 326 -21.33 21.50 13.13
C THR A 326 -22.23 22.69 13.47
N SER A 327 -23.18 23.06 12.61
CA SER A 327 -24.07 24.21 12.85
C SER A 327 -24.96 24.02 14.09
N ALA A 328 -25.32 22.79 14.46
CA ALA A 328 -26.10 22.49 15.65
C ALA A 328 -25.21 22.34 16.90
N ALA A 329 -24.00 21.79 16.77
CA ALA A 329 -23.05 21.64 17.87
C ALA A 329 -22.46 22.99 18.33
N LEU A 330 -22.04 23.84 17.38
CA LEU A 330 -21.58 25.20 17.64
C LEU A 330 -22.72 26.11 18.11
N ALA A 331 -23.97 25.89 17.65
CA ALA A 331 -25.12 26.61 18.18
C ALA A 331 -25.55 26.16 19.59
N SER A 332 -25.16 24.95 20.02
CA SER A 332 -25.57 24.38 21.32
C SER A 332 -24.52 24.51 22.43
N GLN A 333 -23.27 24.85 22.13
CA GLN A 333 -22.24 25.13 23.15
C GLN A 333 -22.02 26.63 23.36
N ALA A 334 -22.97 27.21 24.09
CA ALA A 334 -22.75 28.21 25.15
C ALA A 334 -21.89 29.46 24.82
N LEU A 335 -22.57 30.51 24.37
CA LEU A 335 -22.35 31.84 24.93
C LEU A 335 -22.39 31.74 26.47
N HIS A 336 -21.34 32.16 27.18
CA HIS A 336 -21.18 32.27 28.65
C HIS A 336 -20.61 31.06 29.42
N ALA A 337 -19.28 30.92 29.42
CA ALA A 337 -18.44 30.62 30.58
C ALA A 337 -17.00 30.48 30.03
N ILE A 338 -16.20 31.54 29.96
CA ILE A 338 -15.46 32.07 31.10
C ILE A 338 -15.39 33.59 30.97
N THR A 339 -15.95 34.29 31.95
CA THR A 339 -15.60 35.69 32.23
C THR A 339 -14.09 35.71 32.49
N ILE A 340 -13.35 36.51 31.72
CA ILE A 340 -11.95 36.83 32.02
C ILE A 340 -11.98 37.63 33.32
N GLU A 341 -11.74 36.98 34.46
CA GLU A 341 -11.26 37.70 35.63
C GLU A 341 -9.78 37.99 35.42
N GLN A 342 -9.51 39.28 35.34
CA GLN A 342 -8.21 39.87 35.14
C GLN A 342 -7.65 40.20 36.53
N ASP A 343 -6.93 39.26 37.14
CA ASP A 343 -5.80 39.46 38.07
C ASP A 343 -5.52 38.17 38.84
N ASP A 344 -4.39 37.52 38.55
CA ASP A 344 -3.43 37.11 39.58
C ASP A 344 -2.12 36.63 38.91
N PRO A 345 -0.95 37.19 39.26
CA PRO A 345 0.34 36.72 38.81
C PRO A 345 0.87 35.72 39.83
N ASP A 346 0.80 34.42 39.56
CA ASP A 346 1.77 33.43 40.03
C ASP A 346 1.46 32.03 39.47
N GLY A 347 2.51 31.36 39.02
CA GLY A 347 2.43 30.13 38.24
C GLY A 347 1.94 28.91 39.02
N SER A 348 1.02 28.16 38.39
CA SER A 348 0.76 26.75 38.68
C SER A 348 0.03 26.10 37.51
N VAL A 349 0.65 25.08 36.94
CA VAL A 349 0.14 24.22 35.87
C VAL A 349 -1.20 23.60 36.27
N THR A 350 -2.21 23.69 35.40
CA THR A 350 -3.44 22.89 35.53
C THR A 350 -3.72 22.16 34.22
N SER A 351 -3.65 20.83 34.27
CA SER A 351 -4.06 19.91 33.21
C SER A 351 -5.57 19.97 33.02
N VAL A 352 -6.05 20.12 31.78
CA VAL A 352 -7.47 19.98 31.44
C VAL A 352 -7.70 18.59 30.87
N ALA A 353 -8.52 17.81 31.58
CA ALA A 353 -8.93 16.46 31.21
C ALA A 353 -9.88 16.46 30.00
N SER A 354 -9.69 15.49 29.11
CA SER A 354 -10.61 15.14 28.04
C SER A 354 -12.03 14.90 28.55
N ALA A 355 -13.01 15.52 27.90
CA ALA A 355 -14.42 15.30 28.17
C ALA A 355 -14.83 13.84 27.87
N PRO A 356 -15.76 13.24 28.65
CA PRO A 356 -16.17 11.85 28.45
C PRO A 356 -17.05 11.67 27.21
N SER A 357 -16.64 10.74 26.35
CA SER A 357 -17.38 10.29 25.17
C SER A 357 -18.55 9.37 25.56
N ARG A 358 -19.78 9.87 25.71
CA ARG A 358 -21.04 9.11 25.48
C ARG A 358 -22.23 10.04 25.22
N PRO A 359 -23.01 9.84 24.13
CA PRO A 359 -24.43 10.11 24.13
C PRO A 359 -25.19 8.80 24.36
N HIS A 360 -25.89 8.67 25.48
CA HIS A 360 -26.85 7.59 25.71
C HIS A 360 -28.12 7.82 24.88
N PRO A 361 -28.68 6.79 24.21
CA PRO A 361 -30.05 6.86 23.73
C PRO A 361 -31.01 6.81 24.93
N ILE A 362 -31.85 7.84 25.07
CA ILE A 362 -32.99 7.85 25.98
C ILE A 362 -34.04 6.92 25.40
N MET A 363 -34.30 5.79 26.05
CA MET A 363 -35.51 5.00 25.82
C MET A 363 -36.30 4.92 27.14
N PRO A 364 -37.61 5.20 27.13
CA PRO A 364 -38.48 5.01 28.28
C PRO A 364 -38.92 3.54 28.39
N PHE A 365 -39.35 3.16 29.60
CA PHE A 365 -40.06 1.92 30.00
C PHE A 365 -39.28 0.83 30.75
N THR A 366 -39.45 0.91 32.08
CA THR A 366 -39.75 -0.13 33.10
C THR A 366 -39.05 -1.50 33.08
N ALA A 367 -38.40 -1.78 34.22
CA ALA A 367 -37.75 -3.00 34.62
C ALA A 367 -38.64 -4.25 34.69
N SER A 368 -38.06 -5.42 34.37
CA SER A 368 -38.36 -6.68 35.06
C SER A 368 -37.13 -7.59 35.02
N SER A 369 -36.78 -8.11 36.19
CA SER A 369 -35.61 -8.96 36.49
C SER A 369 -35.84 -10.41 36.08
N ALA A 370 -34.84 -11.08 35.49
CA ALA A 370 -34.65 -12.54 35.58
C ALA A 370 -33.28 -13.02 35.03
N HIS A 371 -32.42 -13.46 35.96
CA HIS A 371 -31.58 -14.67 35.97
C HIS A 371 -30.78 -15.11 34.73
N ALA A 372 -29.45 -15.19 34.90
CA ALA A 372 -28.47 -15.81 33.99
C ALA A 372 -28.26 -17.33 34.28
N PRO A 373 -27.88 -18.13 33.27
CA PRO A 373 -27.09 -19.35 33.48
C PRO A 373 -25.73 -19.32 32.70
N PRO A 374 -24.72 -20.12 33.13
CA PRO A 374 -23.33 -20.03 32.64
C PRO A 374 -23.08 -20.82 31.34
N PRO A 375 -21.96 -20.57 30.62
CA PRO A 375 -21.62 -21.26 29.38
C PRO A 375 -21.05 -22.67 29.63
N ARG A 376 -21.37 -23.58 28.71
CA ARG A 376 -20.87 -24.96 28.67
C ARG A 376 -19.64 -25.06 27.77
N GLU A 377 -18.60 -25.70 28.30
CA GLU A 377 -17.46 -26.23 27.57
C GLU A 377 -17.85 -27.45 26.72
N SER A 378 -17.33 -27.51 25.49
CA SER A 378 -17.06 -28.71 24.68
C SER A 378 -16.57 -28.21 23.32
N GLY A 379 -15.49 -28.69 22.69
CA GLY A 379 -14.58 -29.79 22.95
C GLY A 379 -13.63 -29.85 21.75
N VAL A 380 -12.36 -30.07 22.04
CA VAL A 380 -11.25 -30.18 21.07
C VAL A 380 -11.28 -31.55 20.41
N PHE A 381 -11.02 -31.61 19.10
CA PHE A 381 -10.52 -32.80 18.40
C PHE A 381 -9.39 -32.39 17.42
N PRO A 382 -8.39 -33.27 17.20
CA PRO A 382 -7.03 -32.90 16.84
C PRO A 382 -6.83 -32.81 15.32
N MET A 383 -5.91 -31.94 14.89
CA MET A 383 -5.34 -31.97 13.53
C MET A 383 -3.81 -32.05 13.62
N ASP A 384 -3.26 -33.02 12.89
CA ASP A 384 -1.83 -33.34 12.74
C ASP A 384 -1.04 -32.18 12.09
N PRO A 385 0.19 -31.89 12.55
CA PRO A 385 1.06 -30.89 11.94
C PRO A 385 1.95 -31.53 10.87
N ALA A 386 1.71 -31.18 9.60
CA ALA A 386 2.67 -31.35 8.53
C ALA A 386 2.83 -30.02 7.79
N ASP A 387 4.08 -29.74 7.43
CA ASP A 387 4.59 -28.67 6.58
C ASP A 387 5.07 -27.39 7.31
N ILE A 388 6.26 -27.55 7.89
CA ILE A 388 7.25 -26.50 8.20
C ILE A 388 8.08 -26.28 6.93
N ASP A 389 8.15 -25.05 6.42
CA ASP A 389 9.18 -24.66 5.44
C ASP A 389 9.94 -23.45 6.03
N ASP A 390 11.14 -23.74 6.52
CA ASP A 390 12.16 -22.79 6.96
C ASP A 390 13.00 -22.35 5.73
N GLU A 391 13.15 -21.04 5.52
CA GLU A 391 14.20 -20.50 4.65
C GLU A 391 15.00 -19.43 5.43
N VAL A 392 15.99 -19.88 6.22
CA VAL A 392 17.10 -19.03 6.69
C VAL A 392 18.42 -19.66 6.27
N THR A 393 19.04 -19.03 5.28
CA THR A 393 20.37 -19.34 4.77
C THR A 393 21.43 -19.12 5.87
N PHE A 394 21.94 -20.20 6.47
CA PHE A 394 23.11 -20.16 7.34
C PHE A 394 24.39 -20.44 6.54
N VAL A 395 25.31 -19.47 6.56
CA VAL A 395 26.69 -19.63 6.11
C VAL A 395 27.47 -20.37 7.22
N GLY A 396 28.09 -21.49 6.85
CA GLY A 396 28.70 -22.44 7.77
C GLY A 396 29.96 -21.95 8.48
N LEU A 397 30.14 -22.48 9.69
CA LEU A 397 31.42 -22.56 10.40
C LEU A 397 31.47 -23.90 11.15
N ASP A 398 32.50 -24.70 10.83
CA ASP A 398 32.83 -26.01 11.39
C ASP A 398 33.08 -25.97 12.91
N VAL A 399 32.52 -26.92 13.67
CA VAL A 399 33.05 -27.41 14.98
C VAL A 399 32.68 -28.90 15.18
N PRO A 400 33.54 -29.76 15.77
CA PRO A 400 33.51 -31.21 15.58
C PRO A 400 32.73 -32.02 16.63
N ALA A 401 32.57 -33.30 16.29
CA ALA A 401 31.85 -34.36 16.99
C ALA A 401 32.25 -34.63 18.46
N ALA A 402 31.26 -34.99 19.28
CA ALA A 402 31.42 -35.80 20.48
C ALA A 402 30.15 -36.64 20.75
N ASP A 403 30.38 -37.92 21.05
CA ASP A 403 29.45 -39.02 21.23
C ASP A 403 28.51 -38.93 22.46
N PRO A 404 27.44 -39.76 22.51
CA PRO A 404 26.34 -39.62 23.46
C PRO A 404 26.37 -40.58 24.67
N LEU A 405 25.36 -40.39 25.54
CA LEU A 405 24.81 -41.24 26.63
C LEU A 405 25.25 -40.85 28.06
N PRO A 406 24.56 -41.31 29.14
CA PRO A 406 23.30 -42.08 29.25
C PRO A 406 22.32 -41.55 30.33
N PHE A 407 21.02 -41.90 30.29
CA PHE A 407 20.31 -42.29 31.53
C PHE A 407 19.25 -43.35 31.27
N ALA A 408 19.42 -44.47 31.98
CA ALA A 408 18.49 -45.58 32.13
C ALA A 408 17.61 -45.37 33.37
N ARG A 409 16.42 -46.02 33.42
CA ARG A 409 15.94 -46.84 34.56
C ARG A 409 14.56 -47.50 34.30
N PRO A 410 14.13 -48.51 35.07
CA PRO A 410 14.01 -49.89 34.56
C PRO A 410 12.64 -50.53 34.85
N HIS A 411 12.37 -51.72 34.30
CA HIS A 411 11.64 -52.79 35.01
C HIS A 411 11.86 -54.17 34.36
N GLY A 412 12.08 -55.19 35.21
CA GLY A 412 11.49 -56.53 35.00
C GLY A 412 12.39 -57.67 34.52
N GLY A 413 13.21 -58.20 35.43
CA GLY A 413 13.39 -59.64 35.75
C GLY A 413 13.40 -60.73 34.66
N GLY A 414 14.46 -61.56 34.66
CA GLY A 414 14.38 -62.92 34.12
C GLY A 414 15.71 -63.58 33.79
N LEU A 415 16.35 -64.22 34.77
CA LEU A 415 17.46 -65.15 34.60
C LEU A 415 17.06 -66.36 33.74
N ARG A 416 17.93 -66.79 32.82
CA ARG A 416 18.38 -68.20 32.67
C ARG A 416 19.50 -68.33 31.63
N SER A 417 20.60 -68.96 32.08
CA SER A 417 21.70 -69.47 31.27
C SER A 417 21.38 -70.89 30.80
N ALA A 418 21.80 -71.28 29.59
CA ALA A 418 22.68 -72.44 29.35
C ALA A 418 22.65 -72.97 27.88
N HIS A 419 23.84 -73.41 27.45
CA HIS A 419 24.20 -74.41 26.41
C HIS A 419 24.11 -74.07 24.90
N ASP A 420 25.30 -73.79 24.34
CA ASP A 420 26.08 -74.64 23.39
C ASP A 420 25.35 -75.30 22.20
N VAL A 421 25.80 -74.97 20.97
CA VAL A 421 26.17 -75.88 19.84
C VAL A 421 26.30 -75.08 18.53
N GLY A 422 27.46 -75.19 17.84
CA GLY A 422 27.54 -75.30 16.37
C GLY A 422 27.98 -74.07 15.52
N LEU A 423 29.25 -74.08 15.10
CA LEU A 423 29.92 -73.29 14.02
C LEU A 423 29.24 -73.39 12.62
N PRO A 424 29.53 -72.55 11.57
CA PRO A 424 30.86 -71.96 11.23
C PRO A 424 30.92 -70.54 10.59
N LEU A 425 32.11 -69.93 10.65
CA LEU A 425 32.56 -68.74 9.87
C LEU A 425 33.07 -69.15 8.47
N PRO A 426 33.01 -68.28 7.44
CA PRO A 426 34.23 -67.56 6.98
C PRO A 426 33.92 -66.20 6.26
N PRO A 427 34.85 -65.54 5.54
CA PRO A 427 36.11 -64.94 5.96
C PRO A 427 36.24 -63.44 5.55
N THR A 428 37.23 -62.77 6.14
CA THR A 428 37.69 -61.40 5.85
C THR A 428 38.32 -61.26 4.45
N PRO A 429 38.10 -60.15 3.69
CA PRO A 429 38.87 -59.86 2.49
C PRO A 429 40.15 -59.03 2.77
N PRO A 430 41.28 -59.29 2.07
CA PRO A 430 42.51 -58.50 2.17
C PRO A 430 42.60 -57.39 1.11
N ALA A 431 43.54 -56.47 1.34
CA ALA A 431 43.78 -55.24 0.59
C ALA A 431 44.68 -55.39 -0.67
N ALA A 432 44.34 -54.54 -1.66
CA ALA A 432 45.15 -53.77 -2.62
C ALA A 432 46.03 -54.40 -3.74
N ALA A 433 45.58 -54.06 -4.98
CA ALA A 433 46.29 -53.58 -6.19
C ALA A 433 47.14 -54.55 -7.05
N PRO A 434 47.45 -54.22 -8.34
CA PRO A 434 46.82 -53.32 -9.34
C PRO A 434 46.46 -54.07 -10.65
N PHE A 435 45.82 -53.42 -11.65
CA PHE A 435 46.11 -53.51 -13.11
C PHE A 435 44.92 -53.18 -14.06
N THR A 436 45.23 -52.28 -15.02
CA THR A 436 44.78 -52.12 -16.42
C THR A 436 43.31 -51.90 -16.83
N ARG A 437 43.13 -50.79 -17.58
CA ARG A 437 41.95 -50.45 -18.39
C ARG A 437 41.75 -51.42 -19.56
N PRO A 438 40.49 -51.77 -19.89
CA PRO A 438 40.09 -52.09 -21.26
C PRO A 438 39.29 -50.92 -21.88
N ARG A 439 39.64 -50.58 -23.12
CA ARG A 439 38.79 -49.85 -24.07
C ARG A 439 37.62 -50.77 -24.47
N THR A 440 36.39 -50.26 -24.41
CA THR A 440 35.26 -50.83 -25.17
C THR A 440 34.32 -49.70 -25.61
N GLU A 441 33.76 -49.90 -26.81
CA GLU A 441 33.10 -48.96 -27.72
C GLU A 441 31.82 -48.28 -27.23
N ALA A 442 31.53 -47.15 -27.87
CA ALA A 442 30.32 -46.35 -27.71
C ALA A 442 29.07 -47.06 -28.27
N PRO A 443 27.89 -46.90 -27.64
CA PRO A 443 26.63 -47.42 -28.16
C PRO A 443 26.10 -46.57 -29.34
N PRO A 444 25.32 -47.17 -30.28
CA PRO A 444 24.87 -46.51 -31.49
C PRO A 444 23.70 -45.53 -31.24
N ALA A 445 23.60 -44.52 -32.11
CA ALA A 445 22.58 -43.47 -32.07
C ALA A 445 21.15 -44.00 -32.34
N PRO A 446 20.11 -43.42 -31.73
CA PRO A 446 18.72 -43.80 -32.01
C PRO A 446 18.27 -43.35 -33.40
N ALA A 447 17.51 -44.22 -34.07
CA ALA A 447 17.00 -44.06 -35.42
C ALA A 447 15.91 -42.97 -35.54
N SER A 448 15.96 -42.21 -36.64
CA SER A 448 14.97 -41.19 -37.00
C SER A 448 13.59 -41.79 -37.36
N PRO A 449 12.47 -41.17 -36.96
CA PRO A 449 11.14 -41.57 -37.42
C PRO A 449 10.86 -41.13 -38.88
N PRO A 450 9.97 -41.81 -39.62
CA PRO A 450 9.65 -41.51 -41.02
C PRO A 450 8.85 -40.21 -41.18
N PRO A 451 8.91 -39.53 -42.34
CA PRO A 451 8.29 -38.23 -42.56
C PRO A 451 6.77 -38.36 -42.80
N LEU A 452 5.99 -37.47 -42.18
CA LEU A 452 4.58 -37.25 -42.51
C LEU A 452 4.47 -36.43 -43.81
N PRO A 453 3.47 -36.71 -44.68
CA PRO A 453 3.29 -36.00 -45.94
C PRO A 453 2.53 -34.68 -45.70
N PHE A 454 2.90 -33.66 -46.47
CA PHE A 454 2.33 -32.30 -46.54
C PHE A 454 2.85 -31.27 -45.52
N ALA A 455 3.94 -30.60 -45.89
CA ALA A 455 4.14 -29.18 -45.60
C ALA A 455 4.96 -28.56 -46.75
N ALA A 456 4.43 -27.52 -47.38
CA ALA A 456 5.14 -26.76 -48.40
C ALA A 456 6.33 -25.99 -47.79
N PRO A 457 7.43 -25.78 -48.52
CA PRO A 457 8.60 -25.08 -47.99
C PRO A 457 8.32 -23.58 -47.76
N PRO A 458 8.89 -22.96 -46.70
CA PRO A 458 8.81 -21.52 -46.50
C PRO A 458 9.71 -20.76 -47.50
N PRO A 459 9.36 -19.54 -47.92
CA PRO A 459 10.19 -18.73 -48.80
C PRO A 459 11.47 -18.23 -48.10
N PRO A 460 12.56 -17.96 -48.85
CA PRO A 460 13.83 -17.55 -48.28
C PRO A 460 13.77 -16.14 -47.65
N PRO A 461 14.66 -15.83 -46.69
CA PRO A 461 14.62 -14.58 -45.94
C PRO A 461 15.02 -13.40 -46.82
N VAL A 462 14.16 -12.38 -46.84
CA VAL A 462 14.48 -11.06 -47.39
C VAL A 462 15.35 -10.29 -46.39
N PRO A 463 16.46 -9.66 -46.83
CA PRO A 463 17.32 -8.89 -45.94
C PRO A 463 16.66 -7.57 -45.55
N PHE A 464 16.73 -7.24 -44.26
CA PHE A 464 16.29 -5.95 -43.71
C PHE A 464 17.09 -4.79 -44.31
N PRO A 465 16.42 -3.70 -44.75
CA PRO A 465 17.03 -2.39 -44.79
C PRO A 465 16.71 -1.59 -43.52
N SER A 466 17.76 -0.95 -43.02
CA SER A 466 17.81 0.00 -41.91
C SER A 466 16.71 1.05 -41.96
N ARG A 467 16.19 1.41 -40.78
CA ARG A 467 15.15 2.43 -40.61
C ARG A 467 15.75 3.64 -39.88
N ASP A 468 16.13 4.65 -40.64
CA ASP A 468 16.17 6.03 -40.17
C ASP A 468 14.72 6.53 -40.05
N LEU A 469 14.42 7.21 -38.94
CA LEU A 469 13.16 7.92 -38.72
C LEU A 469 13.22 9.29 -39.41
N PRO A 470 12.08 9.78 -39.93
CA PRO A 470 11.69 11.13 -39.54
C PRO A 470 10.20 11.27 -39.16
N PHE A 471 9.95 12.40 -38.50
CA PHE A 471 8.73 12.84 -37.83
C PHE A 471 7.48 13.04 -38.74
N TYR A 472 6.32 12.78 -38.13
CA TYR A 472 5.03 13.49 -38.19
C TYR A 472 4.50 14.11 -39.51
N SER A 473 3.39 13.56 -40.02
CA SER A 473 2.21 14.33 -40.50
C SER A 473 0.98 13.40 -40.75
N PRO A 474 -0.25 13.95 -40.85
CA PRO A 474 -1.40 13.54 -40.05
C PRO A 474 -2.27 12.44 -40.70
N ILE A 475 -2.84 11.57 -39.87
CA ILE A 475 -3.75 10.51 -40.31
C ILE A 475 -5.16 11.09 -40.52
N ALA A 476 -5.67 10.92 -41.74
CA ALA A 476 -7.07 11.09 -42.12
C ALA A 476 -8.00 10.14 -41.32
N PRO A 477 -9.24 10.54 -41.01
CA PRO A 477 -10.15 9.68 -40.27
C PRO A 477 -10.48 8.39 -41.05
N PRO A 478 -10.61 7.24 -40.36
CA PRO A 478 -10.89 5.95 -41.01
C PRO A 478 -12.32 5.88 -41.59
N PRO A 479 -12.55 5.03 -42.61
CA PRO A 479 -13.85 4.88 -43.25
C PRO A 479 -14.89 4.20 -42.35
N VAL A 480 -16.12 4.68 -42.44
CA VAL A 480 -17.32 4.19 -41.75
C VAL A 480 -17.64 2.76 -42.23
N PRO A 481 -17.87 1.78 -41.33
CA PRO A 481 -18.34 0.45 -41.71
C PRO A 481 -19.81 0.49 -42.19
N PRO A 482 -20.20 -0.35 -43.18
CA PRO A 482 -21.57 -0.33 -43.72
C PRO A 482 -22.62 -0.82 -42.71
N GLU A 483 -23.79 -0.16 -42.73
CA GLU A 483 -24.95 -0.49 -41.89
C GLU A 483 -25.40 -1.96 -42.02
N PRO A 484 -25.81 -2.62 -40.92
CA PRO A 484 -26.45 -3.93 -40.99
C PRO A 484 -27.85 -3.81 -41.59
N THR A 485 -28.06 -4.55 -42.68
CA THR A 485 -29.35 -4.68 -43.35
C THR A 485 -30.41 -5.27 -42.41
N ARG A 486 -31.56 -4.61 -42.35
CA ARG A 486 -32.75 -4.97 -41.57
C ARG A 486 -33.30 -6.34 -42.01
N ALA A 487 -33.02 -7.39 -41.24
CA ALA A 487 -33.61 -8.72 -41.46
C ALA A 487 -35.04 -8.80 -40.88
N ARG A 488 -35.95 -9.30 -41.72
CA ARG A 488 -37.38 -9.56 -41.47
C ARG A 488 -37.54 -10.73 -40.47
N PRO A 489 -38.55 -10.71 -39.56
CA PRO A 489 -38.76 -11.82 -38.64
C PRO A 489 -39.28 -13.07 -39.38
N PRO A 490 -38.84 -14.29 -39.04
CA PRO A 490 -39.35 -15.51 -39.65
C PRO A 490 -40.76 -15.84 -39.15
N SER A 491 -41.58 -16.26 -40.10
CA SER A 491 -42.94 -16.78 -39.91
C SER A 491 -42.92 -18.10 -39.13
N ARG A 492 -43.95 -18.29 -38.29
CA ARG A 492 -44.31 -19.58 -37.70
C ARG A 492 -44.50 -20.62 -38.80
N HIS A 493 -43.60 -21.58 -38.91
CA HIS A 493 -43.88 -23.03 -39.03
C HIS A 493 -42.54 -23.78 -39.00
N ASP A 494 -42.58 -24.97 -38.40
CA ASP A 494 -41.53 -25.97 -38.27
C ASP A 494 -40.54 -25.82 -37.11
N LEU A 495 -41.01 -26.22 -35.91
CA LEU A 495 -40.16 -26.86 -34.90
C LEU A 495 -40.82 -28.18 -34.43
N PRO A 496 -40.05 -29.26 -34.22
CA PRO A 496 -40.57 -30.56 -33.84
C PRO A 496 -41.02 -30.60 -32.37
N PHE A 497 -42.08 -31.39 -32.17
CA PHE A 497 -42.83 -31.61 -30.93
C PHE A 497 -41.96 -32.26 -29.83
N ILE A 498 -41.83 -31.60 -28.67
CA ILE A 498 -41.35 -32.21 -27.41
C ILE A 498 -42.48 -32.09 -26.39
N ALA A 499 -42.91 -33.22 -25.86
CA ALA A 499 -44.00 -33.31 -24.88
C ALA A 499 -43.57 -32.76 -23.50
N PRO A 500 -44.42 -31.99 -22.80
CA PRO A 500 -44.11 -31.50 -21.45
C PRO A 500 -44.43 -32.54 -20.35
N PRO A 501 -43.69 -32.54 -19.22
CA PRO A 501 -43.97 -33.38 -18.05
C PRO A 501 -45.19 -32.89 -17.23
N PRO A 502 -45.76 -33.74 -16.34
CA PRO A 502 -47.05 -33.46 -15.68
C PRO A 502 -46.97 -32.41 -14.56
N THR A 503 -48.06 -31.66 -14.42
CA THR A 503 -48.31 -30.56 -13.47
C THR A 503 -48.42 -31.03 -12.00
N PRO A 504 -47.78 -30.35 -11.03
CA PRO A 504 -48.05 -30.53 -9.61
C PRO A 504 -49.34 -29.82 -9.16
N PRO A 505 -49.99 -30.26 -8.06
CA PRO A 505 -51.28 -29.74 -7.61
C PRO A 505 -51.20 -28.35 -6.97
N ALA A 506 -52.31 -27.63 -7.05
CA ALA A 506 -52.47 -26.21 -6.69
C ALA A 506 -52.24 -25.89 -5.21
N ALA A 507 -51.53 -24.78 -4.95
CA ALA A 507 -51.38 -24.17 -3.63
C ALA A 507 -52.63 -23.35 -3.24
N PRO A 508 -52.98 -23.28 -1.94
CA PRO A 508 -54.16 -22.54 -1.44
C PRO A 508 -53.93 -21.00 -1.45
N PRO A 509 -55.01 -20.19 -1.53
CA PRO A 509 -54.91 -18.74 -1.68
C PRO A 509 -54.47 -18.01 -0.40
N PRO A 510 -53.87 -16.81 -0.50
CA PRO A 510 -53.39 -16.05 0.65
C PRO A 510 -54.52 -15.42 1.46
N VAL A 511 -54.37 -15.46 2.78
CA VAL A 511 -55.27 -14.86 3.78
C VAL A 511 -55.00 -13.35 3.87
N THR A 512 -56.05 -12.54 3.72
CA THR A 512 -56.03 -11.08 3.89
C THR A 512 -56.11 -10.70 5.38
N PRO A 513 -55.29 -9.76 5.88
CA PRO A 513 -55.46 -9.23 7.22
C PRO A 513 -56.55 -8.15 7.28
N THR A 514 -57.43 -8.29 8.27
CA THR A 514 -58.54 -7.40 8.64
C THR A 514 -58.05 -6.06 9.20
N PRO A 515 -58.65 -4.90 8.84
CA PRO A 515 -58.29 -3.60 9.42
C PRO A 515 -58.92 -3.37 10.81
N PRO A 516 -58.25 -2.65 11.73
CA PRO A 516 -58.83 -2.22 13.01
C PRO A 516 -59.76 -1.00 12.86
N PRO A 517 -60.62 -0.72 13.87
CA PRO A 517 -61.87 0.04 13.71
C PRO A 517 -61.71 1.56 13.77
N ILE A 518 -62.66 2.25 13.12
CA ILE A 518 -62.86 3.71 13.09
C ILE A 518 -63.76 4.14 14.26
N VAL A 519 -63.36 5.17 15.02
CA VAL A 519 -64.24 6.05 15.84
C VAL A 519 -63.57 7.44 16.02
N PRO A 520 -64.29 8.54 16.34
CA PRO A 520 -64.81 9.48 15.34
C PRO A 520 -64.23 10.91 15.43
N ARG A 521 -64.48 11.69 14.37
CA ARG A 521 -64.19 13.13 14.24
C ARG A 521 -64.99 14.00 15.22
N LEU A 522 -64.34 15.03 15.77
CA LEU A 522 -64.96 16.29 16.19
C LEU A 522 -64.51 17.40 15.23
N GLY A 523 -65.44 18.26 14.80
CA GLY A 523 -65.28 19.16 13.66
C GLY A 523 -65.44 20.66 13.94
N ILE A 524 -65.16 21.41 12.86
CA ILE A 524 -65.59 22.78 12.48
C ILE A 524 -64.81 23.92 13.19
N ALA A 525 -63.78 24.57 12.59
CA ALA A 525 -63.69 25.59 11.50
C ALA A 525 -64.01 27.04 11.97
N PRO A 526 -63.64 28.18 11.28
CA PRO A 526 -62.79 28.41 10.08
C PRO A 526 -61.94 29.75 10.07
N LEU A 527 -61.32 30.06 8.90
CA LEU A 527 -60.84 31.37 8.33
C LEU A 527 -59.53 31.97 8.91
N GLY A 528 -58.55 32.49 8.17
CA GLY A 528 -58.22 32.77 6.74
C GLY A 528 -56.68 33.01 6.70
N THR A 529 -55.91 33.20 5.63
CA THR A 529 -56.08 33.82 4.30
C THR A 529 -54.83 33.53 3.45
N SER A 530 -55.04 33.21 2.16
CA SER A 530 -54.19 33.51 0.96
C SER A 530 -52.78 32.87 0.79
N PRO A 531 -52.25 32.78 -0.45
CA PRO A 531 -52.67 31.82 -1.48
C PRO A 531 -51.48 30.94 -1.96
N LEU A 532 -51.74 29.64 -2.14
CA LEU A 532 -50.79 28.73 -2.77
C LEU A 532 -50.82 28.94 -4.29
N ALA A 533 -49.65 29.22 -4.85
CA ALA A 533 -49.41 29.29 -6.28
C ALA A 533 -49.68 27.93 -6.97
N ALA A 534 -50.08 28.00 -8.24
CA ALA A 534 -50.44 26.89 -9.09
C ALA A 534 -49.35 25.79 -9.21
N PRO A 535 -49.74 24.52 -9.45
CA PRO A 535 -48.79 23.44 -9.71
C PRO A 535 -48.00 23.67 -11.01
N PRO A 536 -46.73 23.22 -11.07
CA PRO A 536 -45.86 23.44 -12.23
C PRO A 536 -46.36 22.66 -13.47
N PRO A 537 -46.17 23.20 -14.68
CA PRO A 537 -46.55 22.52 -15.92
C PRO A 537 -45.61 21.33 -16.24
N PRO A 538 -46.05 20.38 -17.09
CA PRO A 538 -45.27 19.22 -17.48
C PRO A 538 -44.02 19.60 -18.31
N PRO A 539 -43.00 18.72 -18.38
CA PRO A 539 -41.71 19.04 -19.01
C PRO A 539 -41.87 19.28 -20.52
N VAL A 540 -41.36 20.43 -20.96
CA VAL A 540 -41.28 20.84 -22.36
C VAL A 540 -40.08 20.16 -23.02
N ALA A 541 -40.27 19.59 -24.20
CA ALA A 541 -39.22 19.03 -25.04
C ALA A 541 -38.15 20.09 -25.39
N PRO A 542 -36.86 19.73 -25.52
CA PRO A 542 -35.82 20.70 -25.84
C PRO A 542 -35.97 21.23 -27.28
N ALA A 543 -36.00 22.55 -27.42
CA ALA A 543 -35.87 23.26 -28.70
C ALA A 543 -34.38 23.34 -29.11
N PRO A 544 -34.07 23.45 -30.42
CA PRO A 544 -32.76 23.17 -30.99
C PRO A 544 -31.71 24.24 -30.67
N ALA A 545 -30.45 23.81 -30.65
CA ALA A 545 -29.27 24.60 -30.37
C ALA A 545 -29.16 25.86 -31.26
N ALA A 546 -28.86 27.00 -30.64
CA ALA A 546 -28.47 28.22 -31.32
C ALA A 546 -27.11 28.03 -32.00
N SER A 547 -27.02 28.50 -33.25
CA SER A 547 -25.82 28.45 -34.10
C SER A 547 -24.64 29.24 -33.52
N PRO A 548 -23.39 28.80 -33.76
CA PRO A 548 -22.19 29.52 -33.36
C PRO A 548 -21.95 30.77 -34.23
N ALA A 549 -21.36 31.80 -33.62
CA ALA A 549 -20.88 33.01 -34.30
C ALA A 549 -19.72 32.68 -35.28
N PRO A 550 -19.54 33.48 -36.35
CA PRO A 550 -18.70 33.11 -37.48
C PRO A 550 -17.20 33.29 -37.21
N VAL A 551 -16.44 32.28 -37.62
CA VAL A 551 -14.97 32.23 -37.68
C VAL A 551 -14.48 33.13 -38.84
N PRO A 552 -13.42 33.94 -38.68
CA PRO A 552 -12.84 34.71 -39.79
C PRO A 552 -12.14 33.80 -40.81
N PRO A 553 -12.14 34.15 -42.12
CA PRO A 553 -11.62 33.29 -43.17
C PRO A 553 -10.08 33.19 -43.20
N PRO A 554 -9.54 32.09 -43.74
CA PRO A 554 -8.09 31.87 -43.86
C PRO A 554 -7.49 32.71 -44.99
N VAL A 555 -6.23 33.11 -44.79
CA VAL A 555 -5.39 33.78 -45.79
C VAL A 555 -4.68 32.72 -46.62
N ASP A 556 -4.91 32.75 -47.93
CA ASP A 556 -4.21 31.95 -48.94
C ASP A 556 -2.72 32.35 -49.01
N ILE A 557 -1.83 31.37 -48.91
CA ILE A 557 -0.46 31.47 -49.41
C ILE A 557 -0.24 30.24 -50.28
N ASP A 558 -0.19 30.50 -51.58
CA ASP A 558 0.11 29.57 -52.67
C ASP A 558 1.52 28.98 -52.54
N ASP A 559 1.56 27.64 -52.45
CA ASP A 559 2.30 26.71 -53.33
C ASP A 559 3.86 26.71 -53.37
N PRO A 560 4.48 25.57 -53.79
CA PRO A 560 5.45 24.86 -52.94
C PRO A 560 6.80 24.63 -53.65
N GLU A 561 7.85 24.21 -52.93
CA GLU A 561 8.87 23.31 -53.48
C GLU A 561 9.82 22.74 -52.40
N THR A 562 9.69 21.42 -52.21
CA THR A 562 10.70 20.37 -52.01
C THR A 562 12.00 20.66 -51.24
N ILE A 563 12.07 20.01 -50.08
CA ILE A 563 13.29 19.57 -49.39
C ILE A 563 13.82 18.32 -50.13
N ASP A 564 15.09 18.35 -50.53
CA ASP A 564 15.84 17.14 -50.90
C ASP A 564 17.09 17.05 -50.02
N ALA A 565 17.38 15.84 -49.54
CA ALA A 565 18.50 15.51 -48.68
C ALA A 565 19.54 14.66 -49.47
N PRO A 566 20.75 14.43 -48.96
CA PRO A 566 21.99 14.90 -49.56
C PRO A 566 22.70 13.86 -50.46
N ALA A 567 23.63 14.33 -51.29
CA ALA A 567 24.69 13.52 -51.87
C ALA A 567 26.07 14.00 -51.39
N MET A 568 26.76 13.14 -50.64
CA MET A 568 28.21 13.17 -50.46
C MET A 568 28.90 12.81 -51.79
N ILE A 569 29.98 13.52 -52.14
CA ILE A 569 31.27 13.07 -52.70
C ILE A 569 31.95 14.26 -53.41
N GLY A 570 33.17 14.62 -52.99
CA GLY A 570 34.18 15.19 -53.90
C GLY A 570 35.13 16.24 -53.30
N PRO A 571 36.46 16.16 -53.53
CA PRO A 571 37.47 17.00 -52.87
C PRO A 571 38.11 18.07 -53.79
N LEU A 572 38.98 18.92 -53.20
CA LEU A 572 40.05 19.75 -53.80
C LEU A 572 39.72 21.14 -54.41
N ALA A 573 40.14 22.17 -53.66
CA ALA A 573 40.84 23.44 -53.97
C ALA A 573 40.77 24.09 -55.37
N THR A 574 40.65 25.44 -55.37
CA THR A 574 41.60 26.32 -56.10
C THR A 574 41.69 27.74 -55.53
N ALA A 575 42.89 28.31 -55.67
CA ALA A 575 43.44 29.49 -54.99
C ALA A 575 43.00 30.86 -55.56
N GLU A 576 41.79 30.97 -56.12
CA GLU A 576 41.37 32.16 -56.88
C GLU A 576 40.28 33.01 -56.19
N MET A 577 39.93 32.67 -54.94
CA MET A 577 39.05 33.49 -54.10
C MET A 577 39.81 34.32 -53.06
N ALA A 578 41.13 34.40 -53.18
CA ALA A 578 42.03 35.20 -52.36
C ALA A 578 42.64 36.34 -53.19
N ALA A 579 41.88 37.43 -53.42
CA ALA A 579 42.35 38.82 -53.50
C ALA A 579 41.38 39.73 -54.28
N ARG A 580 40.52 40.48 -53.57
CA ARG A 580 40.17 41.84 -54.00
C ARG A 580 39.60 42.72 -52.88
N ALA A 581 40.48 43.61 -52.43
CA ALA A 581 40.29 44.99 -51.96
C ALA A 581 39.25 45.29 -50.86
N ALA A 582 39.79 45.61 -49.68
CA ALA A 582 39.11 46.11 -48.48
C ALA A 582 38.72 47.61 -48.58
N PRO A 583 37.58 48.02 -47.99
CA PRO A 583 37.30 49.42 -47.62
C PRO A 583 38.03 49.83 -46.31
N PRO A 584 38.30 51.14 -46.10
CA PRO A 584 39.12 51.64 -44.98
C PRO A 584 38.44 51.51 -43.60
N PRO A 585 39.24 51.45 -42.51
CA PRO A 585 38.74 51.12 -41.18
C PRO A 585 37.95 52.27 -40.52
N PRO A 586 36.94 51.94 -39.68
CA PRO A 586 36.25 52.91 -38.82
C PRO A 586 37.18 53.43 -37.70
N PRO A 587 36.93 54.64 -37.15
CA PRO A 587 37.70 55.20 -36.06
C PRO A 587 37.61 54.34 -34.78
N PRO A 588 38.64 54.39 -33.90
CA PRO A 588 38.70 53.55 -32.72
C PRO A 588 37.54 53.86 -31.76
N PRO A 589 36.92 52.83 -31.15
CA PRO A 589 35.92 53.03 -30.10
C PRO A 589 36.57 53.59 -28.83
N ASP A 590 35.81 54.42 -28.11
CA ASP A 590 36.19 54.95 -26.79
C ASP A 590 36.57 53.80 -25.83
N PRO A 591 37.53 54.00 -24.92
CA PRO A 591 37.92 52.99 -23.96
C PRO A 591 36.71 52.59 -23.10
N LEU A 592 36.38 51.29 -23.14
CA LEU A 592 35.36 50.67 -22.31
C LEU A 592 35.60 51.03 -20.83
N PRO A 593 34.55 51.37 -20.06
CA PRO A 593 34.68 51.47 -18.62
C PRO A 593 35.21 50.14 -18.07
N PRO A 594 36.06 50.16 -17.02
CA PRO A 594 36.62 48.95 -16.45
C PRO A 594 35.49 48.00 -16.06
N ASP A 595 35.69 46.71 -16.36
CA ASP A 595 34.77 45.65 -15.99
C ASP A 595 34.34 45.82 -14.51
N PRO A 596 33.04 45.71 -14.20
CA PRO A 596 32.64 45.63 -12.81
C PRO A 596 33.43 44.50 -12.15
N PRO A 597 33.93 44.69 -10.92
CA PRO A 597 34.64 43.63 -10.21
C PRO A 597 33.77 42.37 -10.24
N PRO A 598 34.36 41.18 -10.42
CA PRO A 598 33.60 39.94 -10.51
C PRO A 598 32.63 39.93 -9.34
N ALA A 599 31.33 39.79 -9.67
CA ALA A 599 30.30 39.62 -8.67
C ALA A 599 30.83 38.61 -7.67
N ALA A 600 30.94 39.04 -6.41
CA ALA A 600 31.35 38.17 -5.33
C ALA A 600 30.57 36.87 -5.51
N GLU A 601 31.31 35.77 -5.57
CA GLU A 601 30.78 34.42 -5.46
C GLU A 601 29.59 34.50 -4.51
N ALA A 602 28.39 34.14 -5.00
CA ALA A 602 27.24 34.01 -4.13
C ALA A 602 27.73 33.28 -2.88
N PRO A 603 27.51 33.81 -1.67
CA PRO A 603 28.04 33.19 -0.47
C PRO A 603 27.67 31.73 -0.56
N LYS A 604 28.68 30.84 -0.56
CA LYS A 604 28.44 29.40 -0.44
C LYS A 604 27.35 29.27 0.60
N PRO A 605 26.26 28.50 0.33
CA PRO A 605 25.25 28.27 1.35
C PRO A 605 26.03 27.92 2.61
N ALA A 606 25.74 28.66 3.69
CA ALA A 606 26.42 28.47 4.96
C ALA A 606 26.52 26.97 5.18
N PRO A 607 27.72 26.43 5.51
CA PRO A 607 27.87 24.98 5.68
C PRO A 607 26.71 24.52 6.56
N GLU A 608 25.91 23.58 6.04
CA GLU A 608 24.84 22.96 6.82
C GLU A 608 25.44 22.67 8.19
N PRO A 609 24.80 23.12 9.29
CA PRO A 609 25.36 22.91 10.61
C PRO A 609 25.66 21.42 10.74
N ALA A 610 26.94 21.09 10.88
CA ALA A 610 27.36 19.70 10.94
C ALA A 610 26.54 19.03 12.04
N LEU A 611 25.87 17.93 11.68
CA LEU A 611 25.03 17.23 12.65
C LEU A 611 25.89 16.85 13.87
N PRO A 612 25.38 17.06 15.10
CA PRO A 612 26.11 16.76 16.31
C PRO A 612 26.16 15.24 16.56
N LEU A 613 26.82 14.49 15.67
CA LEU A 613 26.86 13.02 15.69
C LEU A 613 27.56 12.47 16.94
N ASP A 614 28.48 13.25 17.53
CA ASP A 614 29.16 12.89 18.77
C ASP A 614 28.19 12.97 19.98
N ASP A 615 27.27 13.94 20.00
CA ASP A 615 26.28 14.11 21.06
C ASP A 615 25.07 13.18 20.89
N TYR A 616 24.80 12.78 19.64
CA TYR A 616 23.70 11.89 19.26
C TYR A 616 24.21 10.68 18.48
N PRO A 617 24.91 9.74 19.17
CA PRO A 617 25.28 8.47 18.58
C PRO A 617 24.05 7.63 18.25
N ILE A 618 24.22 6.62 17.39
CA ILE A 618 23.14 5.76 16.91
C ILE A 618 22.29 5.15 18.02
N GLU A 619 22.90 4.78 19.16
CA GLU A 619 22.20 4.23 20.31
C GLU A 619 21.28 5.27 20.95
N ARG A 620 21.70 6.53 21.05
CA ARG A 620 20.86 7.61 21.59
C ARG A 620 19.70 7.90 20.63
N CYS A 621 19.97 8.00 19.33
CA CYS A 621 18.92 8.14 18.32
C CYS A 621 17.92 6.99 18.37
N ALA A 622 18.37 5.74 18.54
CA ALA A 622 17.48 4.59 18.68
C ALA A 622 16.54 4.71 19.89
N LYS A 623 17.05 5.17 21.04
CA LYS A 623 16.25 5.43 22.25
C LYS A 623 15.19 6.53 22.03
N ILE A 624 15.58 7.62 21.39
CA ILE A 624 14.65 8.71 21.05
C ILE A 624 13.56 8.18 20.11
N THR A 625 13.95 7.45 19.07
CA THR A 625 13.01 6.81 18.12
C THR A 625 12.03 5.87 18.83
N ALA A 626 12.50 5.03 19.75
CA ALA A 626 11.66 4.12 20.53
C ALA A 626 10.64 4.87 21.40
N SER A 627 11.08 5.95 22.06
CA SER A 627 10.24 6.78 22.92
C SER A 627 9.15 7.49 22.10
N ILE A 628 9.52 8.06 20.94
CA ILE A 628 8.59 8.69 19.99
C ILE A 628 7.61 7.64 19.44
N ALA A 629 8.08 6.45 19.07
CA ALA A 629 7.24 5.41 18.51
C ALA A 629 6.17 4.91 19.49
N ARG A 630 6.47 4.93 20.80
CA ARG A 630 5.54 4.53 21.87
C ARG A 630 4.57 5.65 22.28
N ARG A 631 5.05 6.90 22.33
CA ARG A 631 4.29 8.08 22.77
C ARG A 631 4.31 9.14 21.68
N ARG A 632 3.67 8.84 20.54
CA ARG A 632 3.71 9.70 19.34
C ARG A 632 3.16 11.10 19.63
N GLU A 633 2.12 11.18 20.44
CA GLU A 633 1.51 12.43 20.89
C GLU A 633 2.46 13.33 21.71
N ALA A 634 3.44 12.73 22.39
CA ALA A 634 4.45 13.44 23.18
C ALA A 634 5.74 13.71 22.40
N ARG A 635 5.75 13.57 21.07
CA ARG A 635 6.96 13.74 20.24
C ARG A 635 7.66 15.08 20.50
N ALA A 636 6.92 16.18 20.57
CA ALA A 636 7.49 17.50 20.80
C ALA A 636 8.19 17.58 22.18
N GLU A 637 7.57 17.06 23.23
CA GLU A 637 8.12 17.03 24.59
C GLU A 637 9.36 16.12 24.67
N ILE A 638 9.34 14.98 23.99
CA ILE A 638 10.47 14.04 23.95
C ILE A 638 11.68 14.68 23.25
N LEU A 639 11.45 15.38 22.14
CA LEU A 639 12.52 16.09 21.42
C LEU A 639 13.06 17.26 22.23
N GLU A 640 12.19 18.04 22.88
CA GLU A 640 12.59 19.15 23.75
C GLU A 640 13.42 18.66 24.94
N ALA A 641 13.02 17.56 25.59
CA ALA A 641 13.76 16.95 26.70
C ALA A 641 15.16 16.44 26.28
N GLU A 642 15.33 16.13 24.99
CA GLU A 642 16.59 15.70 24.41
C GLU A 642 17.35 16.86 23.76
N GLU A 643 16.93 18.12 23.97
CA GLU A 643 17.55 19.33 23.41
C GLU A 643 17.60 19.35 21.86
N LEU A 644 16.61 18.72 21.23
CA LEU A 644 16.45 18.62 19.79
C LEU A 644 15.22 19.39 19.31
N ASP A 645 15.39 20.09 18.19
CA ASP A 645 14.26 20.56 17.39
C ASP A 645 13.87 19.51 16.34
N LEU A 646 12.68 19.66 15.76
CA LEU A 646 12.15 18.71 14.78
C LEU A 646 13.02 18.60 13.52
N ALA A 647 13.65 19.70 13.09
CA ALA A 647 14.47 19.73 11.89
C ALA A 647 15.77 18.93 12.09
N ARG A 648 16.49 19.20 13.19
CA ARG A 648 17.70 18.48 13.59
C ARG A 648 17.43 17.01 13.86
N TRP A 649 16.31 16.68 14.49
CA TRP A 649 15.90 15.29 14.67
C TRP A 649 15.73 14.59 13.32
N THR A 650 15.03 15.22 12.38
CA THR A 650 14.80 14.66 11.04
C THR A 650 16.12 14.44 10.29
N ASP A 651 17.06 15.39 10.39
CA ASP A 651 18.37 15.25 9.75
C ASP A 651 19.22 14.14 10.40
N LEU A 652 19.16 13.99 11.74
CA LEU A 652 19.81 12.89 12.47
C LEU A 652 19.21 11.52 12.11
N GLU A 653 17.89 11.42 12.06
CA GLU A 653 17.16 10.21 11.70
C GLU A 653 17.52 9.77 10.27
N LYS A 654 17.52 10.72 9.33
CA LYS A 654 17.99 10.49 7.96
C LYS A 654 19.44 10.03 7.90
N HIS A 655 20.35 10.72 8.58
CA HIS A 655 21.76 10.38 8.61
C HIS A 655 21.99 8.94 9.06
N TRP A 656 21.40 8.55 10.19
CA TRP A 656 21.57 7.20 10.74
C TRP A 656 20.84 6.13 9.90
N ALA A 657 19.68 6.43 9.34
CA ALA A 657 18.99 5.54 8.41
C ALA A 657 19.82 5.28 7.14
N ASP A 658 20.43 6.33 6.57
CA ASP A 658 21.32 6.22 5.42
C ASP A 658 22.61 5.47 5.77
N ALA A 659 23.18 5.69 6.96
CA ALA A 659 24.34 4.95 7.43
C ALA A 659 24.04 3.45 7.61
N ILE A 660 22.92 3.09 8.23
CA ILE A 660 22.46 1.70 8.38
C ILE A 660 22.25 1.06 7.00
N ARG A 661 21.59 1.77 6.09
CA ARG A 661 21.33 1.32 4.72
C ARG A 661 22.63 1.02 3.97
N ALA A 662 23.57 1.97 3.98
CA ALA A 662 24.87 1.85 3.33
C ALA A 662 25.75 0.75 3.94
N GLU A 663 25.67 0.50 5.25
CA GLU A 663 26.37 -0.61 5.90
C GLU A 663 25.78 -1.96 5.48
N SER A 664 24.44 -2.03 5.44
CA SER A 664 23.71 -3.24 5.04
C SER A 664 23.95 -3.60 3.58
N GLU A 665 24.06 -2.61 2.69
CA GLU A 665 24.49 -2.78 1.29
C GLU A 665 25.87 -3.43 1.16
N ARG A 666 26.74 -3.22 2.14
CA ARG A 666 28.08 -3.82 2.21
C ARG A 666 28.08 -5.18 2.93
N GLY A 667 26.90 -5.72 3.25
CA GLY A 667 26.73 -6.99 3.95
C GLY A 667 27.10 -6.96 5.44
N LYS A 668 27.23 -5.78 6.05
CA LYS A 668 27.56 -5.63 7.47
C LYS A 668 26.33 -5.13 8.24
N THR A 669 26.16 -5.60 9.47
CA THR A 669 24.95 -5.37 10.28
C THR A 669 25.26 -4.73 11.64
N ARG A 670 26.41 -4.06 11.80
CA ARG A 670 26.85 -3.55 13.11
C ARG A 670 25.95 -2.41 13.59
N LEU A 671 25.70 -1.40 12.75
CA LEU A 671 24.84 -0.26 13.08
C LEU A 671 23.39 -0.70 13.28
N LEU A 672 22.88 -1.61 12.44
CA LEU A 672 21.53 -2.16 12.60
C LEU A 672 21.36 -2.85 13.96
N LYS A 673 22.31 -3.72 14.34
CA LYS A 673 22.29 -4.41 15.64
C LYS A 673 22.37 -3.43 16.82
N ALA A 674 23.23 -2.42 16.74
CA ALA A 674 23.35 -1.39 17.78
C ALA A 674 22.05 -0.58 17.92
N PHE A 675 21.43 -0.22 16.80
CA PHE A 675 20.15 0.47 16.78
C PHE A 675 19.03 -0.38 17.39
N ASP A 676 18.87 -1.62 16.93
CA ASP A 676 17.80 -2.51 17.41
C ASP A 676 17.93 -2.80 18.92
N ALA A 677 19.16 -3.08 19.39
CA ALA A 677 19.42 -3.34 20.81
C ALA A 677 19.05 -2.13 21.68
N ALA A 678 19.48 -0.93 21.28
CA ALA A 678 19.18 0.30 22.02
C ALA A 678 17.69 0.68 21.95
N TYR A 679 17.04 0.43 20.81
CA TYR A 679 15.60 0.65 20.62
C TYR A 679 14.77 -0.26 21.53
N VAL A 680 15.04 -1.57 21.51
CA VAL A 680 14.33 -2.55 22.35
C VAL A 680 14.61 -2.32 23.82
N ALA A 681 15.86 -2.04 24.21
CA ALA A 681 16.20 -1.71 25.59
C ALA A 681 15.41 -0.49 26.10
N ARG A 682 15.21 0.53 25.25
CA ARG A 682 14.39 1.68 25.63
C ARG A 682 12.92 1.33 25.81
N LEU A 683 12.35 0.49 24.93
CA LEU A 683 10.98 0.00 25.13
C LEU A 683 10.85 -0.75 26.45
N GLU A 684 11.84 -1.59 26.79
CA GLU A 684 11.86 -2.33 28.05
C GLU A 684 12.03 -1.43 29.28
N GLU A 685 12.81 -0.35 29.21
CA GLU A 685 12.92 0.68 30.26
C GLU A 685 11.57 1.37 30.52
N GLU A 686 10.83 1.66 29.46
CA GLU A 686 9.65 2.51 29.48
C GLU A 686 8.34 1.75 29.74
N ARG A 687 8.25 0.50 29.28
CA ARG A 687 7.07 -0.37 29.38
C ARG A 687 7.26 -1.53 30.36
N GLY A 688 8.50 -1.93 30.61
CA GLY A 688 8.86 -3.17 31.28
C GLY A 688 9.40 -4.23 30.31
N PRO A 689 10.16 -5.22 30.81
CA PRO A 689 10.87 -6.20 29.99
C PRO A 689 9.92 -7.01 29.13
N ILE A 690 10.34 -7.34 27.91
CA ILE A 690 9.59 -8.24 27.03
C ILE A 690 9.87 -9.67 27.50
N THR A 691 8.88 -10.30 28.12
CA THR A 691 9.06 -11.64 28.67
C THR A 691 9.09 -12.70 27.57
N PRO A 692 9.70 -13.89 27.80
CA PRO A 692 9.65 -14.98 26.83
C PRO A 692 8.22 -15.39 26.43
N ALA A 693 7.25 -15.28 27.35
CA ALA A 693 5.84 -15.53 27.06
C ALA A 693 5.23 -14.47 26.14
N GLU A 694 5.51 -13.19 26.37
CA GLU A 694 5.04 -12.11 25.49
C GLU A 694 5.68 -12.19 24.11
N TYR A 695 6.96 -12.54 24.03
CA TYR A 695 7.63 -12.80 22.76
C TYR A 695 7.03 -14.01 22.04
N ALA A 696 6.72 -15.10 22.75
CA ALA A 696 6.03 -16.25 22.19
C ALA A 696 4.67 -15.88 21.59
N ARG A 697 3.86 -15.09 22.31
CA ARG A 697 2.61 -14.51 21.80
C ARG A 697 2.83 -13.73 20.50
N LEU A 698 3.87 -12.91 20.44
CA LEU A 698 4.20 -12.13 19.24
C LEU A 698 4.59 -13.02 18.05
N VAL A 699 5.43 -14.03 18.27
CA VAL A 699 5.87 -14.97 17.22
C VAL A 699 4.67 -15.74 16.66
N VAL A 700 3.84 -16.33 17.52
CA VAL A 700 2.64 -17.08 17.11
C VAL A 700 1.62 -16.16 16.43
N ALA A 701 1.44 -14.94 16.94
CA ALA A 701 0.59 -13.95 16.29
C ALA A 701 1.12 -13.55 14.90
N SER A 702 2.44 -13.44 14.71
CA SER A 702 3.05 -13.18 13.41
C SER A 702 2.79 -14.32 12.43
N GLU A 703 2.95 -15.57 12.87
CA GLU A 703 2.60 -16.78 12.10
C GLU A 703 1.10 -16.80 11.70
N ARG A 704 0.22 -16.42 12.63
CA ARG A 704 -1.23 -16.38 12.41
C ARG A 704 -1.70 -15.14 11.62
N GLY A 705 -0.89 -14.09 11.50
CA GLY A 705 -1.23 -12.84 10.78
C GLY A 705 -1.91 -11.77 11.65
N HIS A 706 -1.70 -11.81 12.96
CA HIS A 706 -2.27 -10.92 13.97
C HIS A 706 -1.20 -10.19 14.81
N ALA A 707 0.04 -10.07 14.30
CA ALA A 707 1.15 -9.42 15.00
C ALA A 707 0.81 -7.99 15.46
N ASP A 708 0.26 -7.16 14.57
CA ASP A 708 -0.07 -5.76 14.88
C ASP A 708 -1.07 -5.62 16.03
N ARG A 709 -2.06 -6.51 16.07
CA ARG A 709 -3.05 -6.55 17.15
C ARG A 709 -2.37 -6.91 18.47
N THR A 710 -1.51 -7.93 18.45
CA THR A 710 -0.81 -8.40 19.64
C THR A 710 0.20 -7.36 20.16
N LEU A 711 0.90 -6.66 19.27
CA LEU A 711 1.76 -5.52 19.62
C LEU A 711 0.95 -4.42 20.31
N ALA A 712 -0.22 -4.06 19.76
CA ALA A 712 -1.10 -3.08 20.38
C ALA A 712 -1.60 -3.53 21.77
N GLU A 713 -2.00 -4.80 21.92
CA GLU A 713 -2.42 -5.38 23.21
C GLU A 713 -1.27 -5.38 24.25
N LEU A 714 -0.02 -5.54 23.81
CA LEU A 714 1.17 -5.52 24.67
C LEU A 714 1.70 -4.10 24.93
N GLY A 715 1.12 -3.06 24.31
CA GLY A 715 1.57 -1.68 24.41
C GLY A 715 2.91 -1.42 23.71
N LEU A 716 3.20 -2.18 22.66
CA LEU A 716 4.42 -2.09 21.86
C LEU A 716 4.14 -1.39 20.51
N PRO A 717 5.06 -0.55 20.00
CA PRO A 717 4.91 0.08 18.69
C PRO A 717 4.84 -0.97 17.57
N ARG A 718 4.05 -0.75 16.53
CA ARG A 718 3.93 -1.71 15.41
C ARG A 718 5.25 -1.96 14.68
N ALA A 719 6.02 -0.90 14.43
CA ALA A 719 7.36 -0.99 13.85
C ALA A 719 8.38 -1.69 14.76
N SER A 720 8.03 -2.05 16.00
CA SER A 720 8.99 -2.72 16.89
C SER A 720 9.17 -4.22 16.59
N MET A 721 8.26 -4.86 15.85
CA MET A 721 8.24 -6.32 15.68
C MET A 721 9.60 -6.89 15.26
N LEU A 722 10.14 -6.44 14.13
CA LEU A 722 11.39 -6.97 13.60
C LEU A 722 12.59 -6.62 14.47
N ARG A 723 12.54 -5.47 15.14
CA ARG A 723 13.60 -5.05 16.07
C ARG A 723 13.62 -5.99 17.29
N ILE A 724 12.43 -6.33 17.81
CA ILE A 724 12.25 -7.31 18.88
C ILE A 724 12.69 -8.70 18.43
N GLU A 725 12.28 -9.18 17.26
CA GLU A 725 12.70 -10.50 16.74
C GLU A 725 14.23 -10.59 16.59
N ARG A 726 14.87 -9.59 15.98
CA ARG A 726 16.32 -9.58 15.78
C ARG A 726 17.08 -9.51 17.11
N GLU A 727 16.61 -8.69 18.05
CA GLU A 727 17.21 -8.60 19.38
C GLU A 727 16.99 -9.89 20.19
N MET A 728 15.81 -10.48 20.14
CA MET A 728 15.51 -11.76 20.82
C MET A 728 16.33 -12.91 20.23
N LEU A 729 16.53 -12.94 18.91
CA LEU A 729 17.43 -13.88 18.26
C LEU A 729 18.89 -13.69 18.74
N ALA A 730 19.36 -12.45 18.86
CA ALA A 730 20.69 -12.16 19.38
C ALA A 730 20.84 -12.60 20.85
N ARG A 731 19.86 -12.30 21.70
CA ARG A 731 19.85 -12.67 23.13
C ARG A 731 19.81 -14.19 23.34
N THR A 732 18.96 -14.90 22.60
CA THR A 732 18.85 -16.36 22.68
C THR A 732 20.09 -17.07 22.14
N GLY A 733 20.77 -16.49 21.14
CA GLY A 733 22.09 -16.97 20.69
C GLY A 733 23.20 -16.81 21.74
N ALA A 734 23.08 -15.83 22.64
CA ALA A 734 24.06 -15.58 23.70
C ALA A 734 23.76 -16.30 25.03
N ASP A 735 22.47 -16.53 25.36
CA ASP A 735 22.03 -17.21 26.58
C ASP A 735 21.19 -18.48 26.26
N PRO A 736 21.80 -19.67 26.36
CA PRO A 736 21.11 -20.95 26.14
C PRO A 736 19.92 -21.18 27.07
N ALA A 737 19.93 -20.65 28.30
CA ALA A 737 18.82 -20.82 29.24
C ALA A 737 17.62 -19.95 28.85
N LEU A 738 17.87 -18.75 28.32
CA LEU A 738 16.82 -17.91 27.73
C LEU A 738 16.27 -18.54 26.45
N ALA A 739 17.12 -19.13 25.61
CA ALA A 739 16.69 -19.86 24.42
C ALA A 739 15.72 -21.00 24.76
N GLU A 740 16.04 -21.79 25.79
CA GLU A 740 15.19 -22.89 26.25
C GLU A 740 13.82 -22.39 26.74
N ARG A 741 13.81 -21.37 27.62
CA ARG A 741 12.56 -20.77 28.12
C ARG A 741 11.71 -20.19 26.99
N THR A 742 12.35 -19.57 26.00
CA THR A 742 11.66 -18.97 24.86
C THR A 742 11.05 -20.02 23.94
N ARG A 743 11.77 -21.11 23.67
CA ARG A 743 11.25 -22.25 22.88
C ARG A 743 10.05 -22.89 23.56
N HIS A 744 10.17 -23.17 24.86
CA HIS A 744 9.07 -23.72 25.65
C HIS A 744 7.83 -22.82 25.65
N ALA A 745 8.02 -21.50 25.73
CA ALA A 745 6.92 -20.55 25.67
C ALA A 745 6.25 -20.52 24.29
N ILE A 746 7.02 -20.57 23.19
CA ILE A 746 6.49 -20.63 21.82
C ILE A 746 5.69 -21.92 21.61
N GLU A 747 6.20 -23.06 22.07
CA GLU A 747 5.50 -24.35 21.97
C GLU A 747 4.19 -24.36 22.77
N ALA A 748 4.19 -23.79 23.97
CA ALA A 748 2.98 -23.65 24.78
C ALA A 748 1.94 -22.75 24.09
N GLU A 749 2.35 -21.60 23.57
CA GLU A 749 1.46 -20.66 22.88
C GLU A 749 0.93 -21.21 21.55
N ARG A 750 1.66 -22.12 20.88
CA ARG A 750 1.14 -22.81 19.69
C ARG A 750 0.09 -23.87 20.02
N ALA A 751 0.17 -24.46 21.22
CA ALA A 751 -0.77 -25.46 21.71
C ALA A 751 -2.09 -24.83 22.18
N ASP A 752 -2.06 -23.56 22.58
CA ASP A 752 -3.22 -22.71 22.88
C ASP A 752 -3.83 -22.07 21.61
#